data_AF-A0A1Q9DY45-F1
#
_entry.id   AF-A0A1Q9DY45-F1
#
_cell.length_a   1.000
_cell.length_b   1.000
_cell.length_c   1.000
_cell.angle_alpha   90.00
_cell.angle_beta   90.00
_cell.angle_gamma   90.00
#
_symmetry.space_group_name_H-M   'P 1'
#
loop_
_entity.id
_entity.type
_entity.pdbx_description
1 polymer ?
#
loop_
_entity_poly.entity_id
_entity_poly.type
_entity_poly.pdbx_seq_one_letter_code
_entity_poly.pdbx_strand_id
1 'polypeptide(L)'
;MPRSGRSWAFAGLALEICYGLECQPEISALNQQQIPTTCPRLVSLLRGGGWLEDGVLQDEAGSPDSTIQALDVEKPEPVERHPQNQEPEVMPQARAPGADTTTSTAAARLGDPAELTCLLPICRLHEDTAPRLFILEHTDGAGHRLKSMLEAIAISWRNKINFGGLVGQLWPLTDQHINIRVVVDAVFGSGASQKLYIYNITTKPRFQFKFNDVRALEAQVQLARPSAALFCHAVNEWTWPQFHQGYDRSVPTSDYFPGWLRDQMRKHLDLQPLVFASGKISVVMHLRRADLERSDTRATPDVYYYGLAEEIKKLLPPEDLDFHVWSSPKNIPAFDYHFWKSEDFDGYRQRGMTVHLDEKIDDNDDMLKAWVHMSRADIFIMSQSSFSMVPAYMNTNCVIFPSNIDSPLENWVNGKEQQRSSYRTELAKCVERANKHRTSGVTGAATGTSLVSQQDPSACKLQAGLDTSQGPQVCNMRDPTAPKLYILEHTDGAGHRMKSILEAIALSWRNKLNFGGLIGQLQPLTDQHINFRMVVDAIFGPDASRNFFIHNISSKPTFIEVPSARELEAKVSSFQPGTLVYCHAVNEWGYDRSVPTSDYFPGWLRDQMRKHLDLQPLVFASGKISVVMHLRRADLERSDTRATPDAYYYGLAEEIKKLLPPEDLDFHVWSSPKNIPAFDYHFWKSEDFDGYRQRGMTVHLDEKIDDNDDMLKAWVHMSRADIFIMSQSSFSMVPAYMNTNCVIFPSNIDSPLENWVNGKEQQRSSYRTELAKCVERAKQRLV
;
A
#
# COMPACT_ATOMS: atom_id res chain seq x y z
N MET A 1 18.49 39.05 24.45
CA MET A 1 17.99 38.33 25.65
C MET A 1 16.48 38.54 25.71
N PRO A 2 15.64 37.57 26.11
CA PRO A 2 15.95 36.22 26.57
C PRO A 2 15.86 35.18 25.44
N ARG A 3 16.65 34.11 25.55
CA ARG A 3 16.68 32.94 24.66
C ARG A 3 15.85 31.84 25.31
N SER A 4 14.85 31.31 24.62
CA SER A 4 14.17 30.07 25.01
C SER A 4 14.68 28.93 24.11
N GLY A 5 15.69 28.22 24.57
CA GLY A 5 16.05 26.91 24.04
C GLY A 5 15.20 25.84 24.71
N ARG A 6 14.42 25.09 23.93
CA ARG A 6 13.83 23.82 24.37
C ARG A 6 14.38 22.70 23.50
N SER A 7 15.04 21.76 24.17
CA SER A 7 15.61 20.53 23.63
C SER A 7 14.51 19.52 23.32
N TRP A 8 14.44 19.07 22.07
CA TRP A 8 13.76 17.84 21.66
C TRP A 8 14.83 16.78 21.43
N ALA A 9 15.26 16.11 22.50
CA ALA A 9 16.21 14.99 22.41
C ALA A 9 15.81 13.77 23.25
N PHE A 10 14.66 13.78 23.92
CA PHE A 10 14.29 12.71 24.87
C PHE A 10 13.31 11.65 24.34
N ALA A 11 12.71 11.84 23.16
CA ALA A 11 11.80 10.84 22.59
C ALA A 11 12.50 9.70 21.82
N GLY A 12 13.73 9.91 21.34
CA GLY A 12 14.47 8.90 20.58
C GLY A 12 15.18 7.85 21.45
N LEU A 13 15.67 8.25 22.63
CA LEU A 13 16.53 7.39 23.45
C LEU A 13 15.75 6.29 24.22
N ALA A 14 14.45 6.51 24.48
CA ALA A 14 13.62 5.53 25.19
C ALA A 14 13.24 4.32 24.31
N LEU A 15 13.24 4.47 22.98
CA LEU A 15 13.06 3.34 22.06
C LEU A 15 14.36 2.54 21.87
N GLU A 16 15.55 3.11 22.09
CA GLU A 16 16.83 2.44 21.81
C GLU A 16 17.25 1.40 22.86
N ILE A 17 16.77 1.50 24.11
CA ILE A 17 17.20 0.59 25.18
C ILE A 17 16.44 -0.76 25.13
N CYS A 18 15.24 -0.81 24.55
CA CYS A 18 14.45 -2.06 24.51
C CYS A 18 14.85 -3.04 23.39
N TYR A 19 15.55 -2.60 22.34
CA TYR A 19 15.90 -3.46 21.21
C TYR A 19 17.23 -4.21 21.34
N GLY A 20 17.97 -4.03 22.45
CA GLY A 20 19.31 -4.60 22.65
C GLY A 20 19.42 -5.79 23.60
N LEU A 21 18.34 -6.21 24.27
CA LEU A 21 18.39 -7.28 25.26
C LEU A 21 17.31 -8.32 24.98
N GLU A 22 17.73 -9.56 24.74
CA GLU A 22 16.87 -10.74 24.71
C GLU A 22 16.15 -10.89 26.06
N CYS A 23 14.86 -10.57 26.10
CA CYS A 23 13.95 -10.97 27.18
C CYS A 23 12.65 -11.48 26.53
N GLN A 24 12.27 -12.72 26.88
CA GLN A 24 11.07 -13.38 26.39
C GLN A 24 9.79 -12.67 26.91
N PRO A 25 8.65 -12.77 26.18
CA PRO A 25 7.44 -12.08 26.56
C PRO A 25 6.59 -12.95 27.48
N GLU A 26 6.75 -12.79 28.78
CA GLU A 26 5.67 -12.99 29.74
C GLU A 26 5.57 -11.72 30.58
N ILE A 27 4.56 -10.88 30.29
CA ILE A 27 3.84 -9.99 31.21
C ILE A 27 2.79 -9.27 30.35
N SER A 28 1.56 -9.75 30.42
CA SER A 28 0.38 -9.00 30.02
C SER A 28 -0.69 -9.25 31.06
N ALA A 29 -0.51 -8.62 32.22
CA ALA A 29 -1.57 -8.25 33.17
C ALA A 29 -0.90 -7.52 34.34
N LEU A 30 -1.05 -6.20 34.44
CA LEU A 30 -1.02 -5.51 35.73
C LEU A 30 -1.73 -4.16 35.63
N ASN A 31 -2.79 -4.08 36.43
CA ASN A 31 -3.64 -2.91 36.67
C ASN A 31 -2.84 -1.79 37.33
N GLN A 32 -3.22 -0.54 37.05
CA GLN A 32 -2.71 0.64 37.75
C GLN A 32 -3.12 0.60 39.22
N GLN A 33 -2.23 0.16 40.11
CA GLN A 33 -2.06 0.66 41.49
C GLN A 33 -0.85 -0.04 42.15
N GLN A 34 0.03 0.79 42.73
CA GLN A 34 1.23 0.47 43.54
C GLN A 34 2.50 -0.01 42.80
N ILE A 35 3.54 0.82 42.83
CA ILE A 35 4.93 0.48 42.44
C ILE A 35 5.67 0.01 43.69
N PRO A 36 6.25 -1.21 43.75
CA PRO A 36 7.22 -1.56 44.77
C PRO A 36 8.61 -1.07 44.38
N THR A 37 9.26 -0.35 45.31
CA THR A 37 10.65 0.10 45.21
C THR A 37 11.63 -1.04 45.45
N THR A 38 12.09 -1.73 44.40
CA THR A 38 13.31 -2.56 44.45
C THR A 38 13.95 -2.71 43.06
N CYS A 39 14.77 -1.73 42.64
CA CYS A 39 15.79 -1.96 41.60
C CYS A 39 16.99 -1.00 41.79
N PRO A 40 18.18 -1.47 42.20
CA PRO A 40 19.26 -0.61 42.71
C PRO A 40 20.24 -0.08 41.63
N ARG A 41 19.78 0.25 40.42
CA ARG A 41 20.67 0.81 39.37
C ARG A 41 20.21 2.09 38.67
N LEU A 42 19.11 2.71 39.11
CA LEU A 42 18.60 3.95 38.51
C LEU A 42 18.77 5.21 39.40
N VAL A 43 19.40 5.09 40.57
CA VAL A 43 19.47 6.19 41.57
C VAL A 43 20.70 7.09 41.44
N SER A 44 21.69 6.76 40.60
CA SER A 44 22.93 7.58 40.49
C SER A 44 22.87 8.73 39.48
N LEU A 45 21.78 8.89 38.71
CA LEU A 45 21.70 9.88 37.62
C LEU A 45 20.78 11.07 37.91
N LEU A 46 20.04 11.07 39.02
CA LEU A 46 19.03 12.10 39.32
C LEU A 46 19.25 12.87 40.64
N ARG A 47 20.45 12.84 41.21
CA ARG A 47 20.83 13.73 42.32
C ARG A 47 21.92 14.71 41.88
N GLY A 48 21.50 15.80 41.25
CA GLY A 48 22.37 16.92 40.95
C GLY A 48 21.55 18.17 40.62
N GLY A 49 21.19 18.93 41.64
CA GLY A 49 20.55 20.24 41.48
C GLY A 49 19.44 20.50 42.48
N GLY A 50 19.80 20.78 43.73
CA GLY A 50 18.89 21.45 44.67
C GLY A 50 19.01 22.95 44.52
N TRP A 51 17.89 23.66 44.57
CA TRP A 51 17.71 24.94 45.26
C TRP A 51 16.23 25.05 45.65
N LEU A 52 15.99 25.19 46.96
CA LEU A 52 14.72 25.53 47.58
C LEU A 52 14.39 27.00 47.33
N GLU A 53 13.10 27.35 47.27
CA GLU A 53 12.51 28.34 48.17
C GLU A 53 10.97 28.31 48.14
N ASP A 54 10.42 27.94 49.29
CA ASP A 54 9.21 28.33 50.02
C ASP A 54 8.00 28.96 49.31
N GLY A 55 6.83 28.36 49.60
CA GLY A 55 5.51 28.92 49.36
C GLY A 55 4.44 28.17 50.15
N VAL A 56 4.26 28.58 51.40
CA VAL A 56 3.19 28.17 52.34
C VAL A 56 1.80 28.47 51.74
N LEU A 57 0.85 27.54 51.86
CA LEU A 57 -0.57 27.85 52.13
C LEU A 57 -1.26 26.63 52.76
N GLN A 58 -2.07 26.95 53.77
CA GLN A 58 -2.68 26.09 54.78
C GLN A 58 -3.98 25.42 54.32
N ASP A 59 -4.29 24.29 54.98
CA ASP A 59 -5.57 23.81 55.50
C ASP A 59 -6.86 23.92 54.66
N GLU A 60 -7.57 22.80 54.50
CA GLU A 60 -8.76 22.54 55.32
C GLU A 60 -9.30 21.09 55.16
N ALA A 61 -10.12 20.72 56.14
CA ALA A 61 -10.49 19.39 56.58
C ALA A 61 -11.57 18.69 55.74
N GLY A 62 -11.69 17.36 55.92
CA GLY A 62 -12.89 16.62 55.50
C GLY A 62 -12.76 15.09 55.49
N SER A 63 -12.83 14.46 56.67
CA SER A 63 -13.28 13.06 56.88
C SER A 63 -14.80 13.09 57.17
N PRO A 64 -15.63 12.01 57.06
CA PRO A 64 -15.35 10.69 57.66
C PRO A 64 -15.94 9.42 56.99
N ASP A 65 -15.43 8.28 57.51
CA ASP A 65 -16.07 6.98 57.76
C ASP A 65 -16.73 6.16 56.63
N SER A 66 -16.22 4.94 56.38
CA SER A 66 -16.74 3.75 57.08
C SER A 66 -16.06 2.43 56.67
N THR A 67 -15.78 1.68 57.73
CA THR A 67 -15.41 0.27 57.95
C THR A 67 -16.03 -0.77 56.98
N ILE A 68 -15.28 -1.84 56.62
CA ILE A 68 -15.59 -3.27 56.93
C ILE A 68 -14.69 -4.29 56.18
N GLN A 69 -14.12 -5.20 57.01
CA GLN A 69 -13.70 -6.60 56.81
C GLN A 69 -12.51 -6.98 55.92
N ALA A 70 -11.45 -7.44 56.61
CA ALA A 70 -10.44 -8.35 56.11
C ALA A 70 -10.92 -9.81 56.26
N LEU A 71 -10.69 -10.63 55.24
CA LEU A 71 -10.73 -12.08 55.27
C LEU A 71 -9.34 -12.61 54.95
N ASP A 72 -8.84 -13.47 55.84
CA ASP A 72 -7.61 -14.24 55.72
C ASP A 72 -7.68 -15.21 54.53
N VAL A 73 -6.62 -15.25 53.70
CA VAL A 73 -6.34 -16.38 52.81
C VAL A 73 -4.86 -16.73 52.89
N GLU A 74 -4.64 -18.03 53.01
CA GLU A 74 -3.42 -18.75 53.36
C GLU A 74 -2.30 -18.63 52.31
N LYS A 75 -1.06 -18.68 52.82
CA LYS A 75 0.19 -18.82 52.03
C LYS A 75 0.40 -20.27 51.58
N PRO A 76 0.92 -20.51 50.37
CA PRO A 76 1.62 -21.75 50.06
C PRO A 76 3.16 -21.59 50.14
N GLU A 77 3.79 -22.67 50.60
CA GLU A 77 5.23 -22.87 50.78
C GLU A 77 6.02 -23.02 49.46
N PRO A 78 7.35 -22.77 49.45
CA PRO A 78 8.18 -22.86 48.25
C PRO A 78 8.81 -24.25 48.04
N VAL A 79 8.85 -24.67 46.77
CA VAL A 79 9.50 -25.91 46.30
C VAL A 79 11.01 -25.68 46.08
N GLU A 80 11.81 -26.58 46.66
CA GLU A 80 13.28 -26.66 46.58
C GLU A 80 13.79 -26.96 45.16
N ARG A 81 14.93 -26.34 44.79
CA ARG A 81 15.77 -26.74 43.65
C ARG A 81 17.09 -27.32 44.16
N HIS A 82 17.44 -28.52 43.70
CA HIS A 82 18.78 -29.08 43.83
C HIS A 82 19.66 -28.77 42.61
N PRO A 83 20.98 -28.53 42.78
CA PRO A 83 21.92 -28.25 41.71
C PRO A 83 22.76 -29.49 41.35
N GLN A 84 23.21 -29.60 40.10
CA GLN A 84 24.36 -30.42 39.75
C GLN A 84 25.29 -29.69 38.78
N ASN A 85 26.57 -29.97 38.99
CA ASN A 85 27.77 -29.25 38.61
C ASN A 85 28.65 -30.15 37.72
N GLN A 86 29.62 -29.52 37.04
CA GLN A 86 30.92 -30.05 36.53
C GLN A 86 31.01 -30.64 35.10
N GLU A 87 31.53 -29.79 34.20
CA GLU A 87 32.87 -29.82 33.54
C GLU A 87 33.38 -31.02 32.69
N PRO A 88 34.32 -30.76 31.74
CA PRO A 88 34.45 -31.46 30.47
C PRO A 88 35.63 -32.43 30.38
N GLU A 89 35.59 -33.36 29.42
CA GLU A 89 36.71 -34.26 29.13
C GLU A 89 37.10 -34.28 27.63
N VAL A 90 38.38 -34.58 27.43
CA VAL A 90 39.25 -34.31 26.27
C VAL A 90 39.22 -35.43 25.22
N MET A 91 39.54 -35.08 23.96
CA MET A 91 39.72 -35.97 22.79
C MET A 91 40.70 -37.14 23.01
N PRO A 92 40.68 -38.17 22.12
CA PRO A 92 41.73 -38.22 21.09
C PRO A 92 41.30 -38.67 19.68
N GLN A 93 42.16 -38.35 18.70
CA GLN A 93 42.09 -38.61 17.25
C GLN A 93 42.41 -40.07 16.86
N ALA A 94 41.83 -40.55 15.75
CA ALA A 94 42.48 -41.50 14.81
C ALA A 94 41.82 -41.49 13.40
N ARG A 95 42.59 -41.80 12.36
CA ARG A 95 42.37 -41.56 10.91
C ARG A 95 41.72 -42.74 10.13
N ALA A 96 40.82 -42.39 9.19
CA ALA A 96 40.61 -42.82 7.76
C ALA A 96 40.43 -44.33 7.37
N PRO A 97 39.95 -44.69 6.14
CA PRO A 97 39.36 -43.91 5.01
C PRO A 97 38.05 -44.49 4.40
N GLY A 98 37.31 -43.64 3.67
CA GLY A 98 36.59 -44.02 2.44
C GLY A 98 35.16 -44.56 2.55
N ALA A 99 34.17 -43.74 2.16
CA ALA A 99 33.01 -44.16 1.37
C ALA A 99 32.19 -42.92 0.94
N ASP A 100 32.10 -42.74 -0.37
CA ASP A 100 31.20 -41.83 -1.06
C ASP A 100 29.75 -42.07 -0.64
N THR A 101 29.17 -41.14 0.12
CA THR A 101 27.72 -41.07 0.38
C THR A 101 27.30 -39.60 0.45
N THR A 102 26.98 -39.03 -0.70
CA THR A 102 26.28 -37.75 -0.84
C THR A 102 24.80 -37.93 -0.48
N THR A 103 24.51 -38.23 0.78
CA THR A 103 23.19 -37.96 1.35
C THR A 103 23.11 -36.47 1.67
N SER A 104 22.54 -35.72 0.72
CA SER A 104 22.09 -34.35 0.94
C SER A 104 21.00 -34.36 2.01
N THR A 105 21.39 -34.10 3.25
CA THR A 105 20.46 -33.69 4.30
C THR A 105 19.95 -32.30 3.95
N ALA A 106 18.71 -32.25 3.44
CA ALA A 106 17.92 -31.04 3.33
C ALA A 106 17.57 -30.52 4.73
N ALA A 107 18.57 -29.98 5.43
CA ALA A 107 18.31 -28.96 6.44
C ALA A 107 17.77 -27.75 5.67
N ALA A 108 16.52 -27.38 5.92
CA ALA A 108 15.91 -26.18 5.39
C ALA A 108 16.87 -24.99 5.62
N ARG A 109 17.54 -24.56 4.55
CA ARG A 109 18.39 -23.36 4.57
C ARG A 109 17.44 -22.20 4.79
N LEU A 110 17.34 -21.75 6.04
CA LEU A 110 16.72 -20.49 6.41
C LEU A 110 17.33 -19.37 5.55
N GLY A 111 16.57 -18.97 4.53
CA GLY A 111 16.73 -17.79 3.67
C GLY A 111 18.11 -17.62 3.03
N ASP A 112 18.28 -18.12 1.81
CA ASP A 112 19.38 -17.63 0.95
C ASP A 112 19.17 -16.12 0.74
N PRO A 113 20.16 -15.25 1.05
CA PRO A 113 20.07 -13.81 0.85
C PRO A 113 19.59 -13.42 -0.55
N ALA A 114 19.78 -14.27 -1.57
CA ALA A 114 19.29 -14.05 -2.92
C ALA A 114 17.76 -13.80 -3.00
N GLU A 115 16.95 -14.45 -2.16
CA GLU A 115 15.48 -14.32 -2.17
C GLU A 115 14.98 -12.99 -1.56
N LEU A 116 15.83 -12.30 -0.79
CA LEU A 116 15.44 -11.12 0.01
C LEU A 116 16.08 -9.83 -0.51
N THR A 117 16.43 -9.79 -1.80
CA THR A 117 17.13 -8.65 -2.40
C THR A 117 16.29 -7.97 -3.47
N CYS A 118 16.45 -6.65 -3.60
CA CYS A 118 15.84 -5.93 -4.69
C CYS A 118 16.37 -6.42 -6.04
N LEU A 119 15.46 -6.92 -6.87
CA LEU A 119 15.76 -7.46 -8.20
C LEU A 119 15.45 -6.47 -9.33
N LEU A 120 15.05 -5.24 -9.02
CA LEU A 120 14.82 -4.22 -10.03
C LEU A 120 16.14 -3.87 -10.75
N PRO A 121 16.09 -3.51 -12.05
CA PRO A 121 17.29 -3.06 -12.77
C PRO A 121 18.03 -1.92 -12.06
N ILE A 122 17.30 -0.97 -11.45
CA ILE A 122 17.87 0.16 -10.70
C ILE A 122 18.61 -0.26 -9.42
N CYS A 123 18.39 -1.49 -8.94
CA CYS A 123 19.05 -2.04 -7.76
C CYS A 123 20.35 -2.81 -8.10
N ARG A 124 20.48 -3.27 -9.35
CA ARG A 124 21.63 -4.06 -9.85
C ARG A 124 22.62 -3.14 -10.56
N LEU A 125 23.33 -2.36 -9.75
CA LEU A 125 24.24 -1.31 -10.21
C LEU A 125 25.61 -1.85 -10.64
N HIS A 126 25.99 -3.03 -10.14
CA HIS A 126 27.27 -3.70 -10.36
C HIS A 126 27.03 -5.21 -10.60
N GLU A 127 28.11 -6.00 -10.65
CA GLU A 127 28.02 -7.45 -10.77
C GLU A 127 27.13 -8.07 -9.68
N ASP A 128 26.48 -9.20 -9.98
CA ASP A 128 25.52 -9.84 -9.06
C ASP A 128 26.15 -10.24 -7.71
N THR A 129 27.48 -10.45 -7.71
CA THR A 129 28.32 -10.78 -6.56
C THR A 129 28.75 -9.56 -5.74
N ALA A 130 28.47 -8.33 -6.16
CA ALA A 130 28.81 -7.16 -5.36
C ALA A 130 28.01 -7.15 -4.04
N PRO A 131 28.56 -6.59 -2.94
CA PRO A 131 27.81 -6.39 -1.70
C PRO A 131 26.50 -5.63 -1.94
N ARG A 132 25.53 -5.79 -1.03
CA ARG A 132 24.18 -5.22 -1.16
C ARG A 132 23.85 -4.31 0.02
N LEU A 133 23.55 -3.05 -0.24
CA LEU A 133 23.18 -2.07 0.77
C LEU A 133 21.67 -2.10 1.04
N PHE A 134 21.30 -2.36 2.28
CA PHE A 134 19.95 -2.23 2.81
C PHE A 134 19.89 -1.03 3.73
N ILE A 135 18.76 -0.34 3.72
CA ILE A 135 18.54 0.82 4.59
C ILE A 135 17.28 0.65 5.43
N LEU A 136 17.24 1.33 6.56
CA LEU A 136 15.99 1.48 7.30
C LEU A 136 15.09 2.47 6.57
N GLU A 137 13.82 2.12 6.41
CA GLU A 137 12.85 3.08 5.89
C GLU A 137 12.51 4.15 6.95
N HIS A 138 12.49 5.42 6.53
CA HIS A 138 12.01 6.53 7.34
C HIS A 138 10.50 6.48 7.58
N THR A 139 10.05 7.03 8.71
CA THR A 139 8.65 6.99 9.17
C THR A 139 7.80 8.15 8.64
N ASP A 140 8.40 9.15 8.04
CA ASP A 140 7.78 10.45 7.79
C ASP A 140 7.24 10.59 6.36
N GLY A 141 7.14 11.83 5.86
CA GLY A 141 6.47 12.14 4.60
C GLY A 141 7.07 11.45 3.37
N ALA A 142 6.24 11.28 2.34
CA ALA A 142 6.60 10.55 1.11
C ALA A 142 7.87 11.09 0.44
N GLY A 143 8.06 12.41 0.47
CA GLY A 143 9.27 13.06 -0.04
C GLY A 143 10.54 12.59 0.66
N HIS A 144 10.51 12.40 1.98
CA HIS A 144 11.69 12.00 2.72
C HIS A 144 11.98 10.50 2.61
N ARG A 145 10.93 9.66 2.63
CA ARG A 145 11.04 8.22 2.36
C ARG A 145 11.67 7.98 1.00
N LEU A 146 11.15 8.60 -0.07
CA LEU A 146 11.70 8.40 -1.40
C LEU A 146 13.08 9.07 -1.59
N LYS A 147 13.34 10.24 -0.98
CA LYS A 147 14.69 10.85 -0.96
C LYS A 147 15.72 9.85 -0.43
N SER A 148 15.44 9.22 0.71
CA SER A 148 16.32 8.22 1.34
C SER A 148 16.61 7.03 0.42
N MET A 149 15.60 6.57 -0.34
CA MET A 149 15.79 5.50 -1.33
C MET A 149 16.72 5.91 -2.45
N LEU A 150 16.51 7.10 -3.03
CA LEU A 150 17.34 7.60 -4.13
C LEU A 150 18.79 7.83 -3.70
N GLU A 151 18.99 8.35 -2.49
CA GLU A 151 20.32 8.54 -1.91
C GLU A 151 21.02 7.20 -1.66
N ALA A 152 20.32 6.18 -1.16
CA ALA A 152 20.92 4.86 -0.99
C ALA A 152 21.31 4.20 -2.31
N ILE A 153 20.51 4.36 -3.37
CA ILE A 153 20.85 3.89 -4.72
C ILE A 153 22.12 4.61 -5.22
N ALA A 154 22.19 5.93 -5.03
CA ALA A 154 23.34 6.75 -5.43
C ALA A 154 24.63 6.40 -4.66
N ILE A 155 24.52 6.21 -3.34
CA ILE A 155 25.62 5.72 -2.48
C ILE A 155 26.08 4.34 -2.92
N SER A 156 25.14 3.45 -3.24
CA SER A 156 25.45 2.10 -3.71
C SER A 156 26.25 2.14 -5.01
N TRP A 157 25.80 2.95 -5.96
CA TRP A 157 26.51 3.19 -7.22
C TRP A 157 27.95 3.66 -6.97
N ARG A 158 28.12 4.73 -6.18
CA ARG A 158 29.43 5.36 -5.91
C ARG A 158 30.44 4.38 -5.29
N ASN A 159 29.96 3.49 -4.44
CA ASN A 159 30.76 2.57 -3.65
C ASN A 159 30.93 1.19 -4.29
N LYS A 160 30.50 1.00 -5.54
CA LYS A 160 30.62 -0.27 -6.27
C LYS A 160 29.87 -1.43 -5.61
N ILE A 161 28.72 -1.14 -5.03
CA ILE A 161 27.83 -2.11 -4.39
C ILE A 161 26.42 -2.03 -4.99
N ASN A 162 25.66 -3.10 -4.90
CA ASN A 162 24.26 -3.14 -5.31
C ASN A 162 23.35 -2.54 -4.23
N PHE A 163 22.15 -2.08 -4.61
CA PHE A 163 21.13 -1.71 -3.64
C PHE A 163 20.30 -2.95 -3.29
N GLY A 164 20.30 -3.33 -2.03
CA GLY A 164 19.62 -4.52 -1.49
C GLY A 164 18.13 -4.31 -1.24
N GLY A 165 17.69 -3.07 -0.97
CA GLY A 165 16.30 -2.74 -0.70
C GLY A 165 16.10 -2.02 0.63
N LEU A 166 14.85 -1.87 1.02
CA LEU A 166 14.39 -1.23 2.24
C LEU A 166 14.01 -2.29 3.27
N VAL A 167 14.55 -2.16 4.46
CA VAL A 167 14.00 -2.82 5.64
C VAL A 167 12.81 -1.97 6.07
N GLY A 168 11.66 -2.32 5.50
CA GLY A 168 10.44 -1.52 5.58
C GLY A 168 9.82 -1.51 6.96
N GLN A 169 9.06 -0.45 7.23
CA GLN A 169 8.08 -0.48 8.32
C GLN A 169 6.80 -1.18 7.84
N LEU A 170 6.02 -1.72 8.77
CA LEU A 170 4.75 -2.39 8.44
C LEU A 170 3.72 -1.44 7.82
N TRP A 171 3.90 -0.12 8.00
CA TRP A 171 2.91 0.90 7.62
C TRP A 171 3.19 1.53 6.23
N PRO A 172 2.31 1.30 5.23
CA PRO A 172 2.46 1.86 3.88
C PRO A 172 2.01 3.32 3.78
N LEU A 173 1.23 3.82 4.75
CA LEU A 173 0.76 5.21 4.76
C LEU A 173 1.79 6.10 5.45
N THR A 174 1.96 7.31 4.89
CA THR A 174 2.73 8.39 5.53
C THR A 174 1.87 9.16 6.52
N ASP A 175 2.49 10.06 7.28
CA ASP A 175 1.83 11.08 8.12
C ASP A 175 0.87 11.99 7.33
N GLN A 176 1.00 12.01 6.00
CA GLN A 176 0.15 12.75 5.08
C GLN A 176 -0.86 11.85 4.36
N HIS A 177 -1.09 10.62 4.84
CA HIS A 177 -1.98 9.63 4.22
C HIS A 177 -1.65 9.23 2.77
N ILE A 178 -0.50 9.68 2.25
CA ILE A 178 0.06 9.22 0.98
C ILE A 178 0.51 7.77 1.14
N ASN A 179 0.11 6.90 0.21
CA ASN A 179 0.52 5.51 0.16
C ASN A 179 1.87 5.41 -0.57
N ILE A 180 2.96 5.26 0.20
CA ILE A 180 4.30 5.26 -0.38
C ILE A 180 4.51 4.15 -1.41
N ARG A 181 3.77 3.03 -1.32
CA ARG A 181 3.93 1.90 -2.24
C ARG A 181 3.48 2.27 -3.64
N VAL A 182 2.34 2.97 -3.76
CA VAL A 182 1.84 3.49 -5.04
C VAL A 182 2.85 4.45 -5.66
N VAL A 183 3.47 5.27 -4.82
CA VAL A 183 4.46 6.26 -5.22
C VAL A 183 5.74 5.59 -5.72
N VAL A 184 6.23 4.58 -5.00
CA VAL A 184 7.39 3.77 -5.38
C VAL A 184 7.11 3.03 -6.69
N ASP A 185 5.92 2.47 -6.87
CA ASP A 185 5.51 1.80 -8.11
C ASP A 185 5.41 2.78 -9.29
N ALA A 186 4.96 4.01 -9.05
CA ALA A 186 4.92 5.04 -10.09
C ALA A 186 6.33 5.48 -10.53
N VAL A 187 7.28 5.57 -9.60
CA VAL A 187 8.65 6.04 -9.86
C VAL A 187 9.54 4.94 -10.44
N PHE A 188 9.44 3.71 -9.95
CA PHE A 188 10.32 2.60 -10.34
C PHE A 188 9.64 1.50 -11.18
N GLY A 189 8.37 1.68 -11.51
CA GLY A 189 7.58 0.75 -12.30
C GLY A 189 6.68 -0.15 -11.47
N SER A 190 5.64 -0.69 -12.11
CA SER A 190 4.61 -1.51 -11.46
C SER A 190 5.21 -2.70 -10.69
N GLY A 191 4.83 -2.84 -9.42
CA GLY A 191 5.32 -3.91 -8.53
C GLY A 191 6.74 -3.68 -7.99
N ALA A 192 7.33 -2.50 -8.20
CA ALA A 192 8.59 -2.11 -7.58
C ALA A 192 8.52 -2.12 -6.06
N SER A 193 7.41 -1.70 -5.46
CA SER A 193 7.19 -1.67 -4.01
C SER A 193 7.28 -3.06 -3.37
N GLN A 194 6.87 -4.12 -4.08
CA GLN A 194 7.01 -5.50 -3.61
C GLN A 194 8.45 -6.01 -3.68
N LYS A 195 9.24 -5.49 -4.63
CA LYS A 195 10.63 -5.91 -4.86
C LYS A 195 11.63 -5.09 -4.05
N LEU A 196 11.31 -3.84 -3.74
CA LEU A 196 12.18 -2.95 -2.98
C LEU A 196 12.08 -3.18 -1.49
N TYR A 197 10.91 -3.58 -0.98
CA TYR A 197 10.67 -3.66 0.46
C TYR A 197 10.76 -5.08 1.00
N ILE A 198 11.39 -5.18 2.17
CA ILE A 198 11.52 -6.42 2.93
C ILE A 198 10.66 -6.27 4.19
N TYR A 199 9.42 -6.75 4.10
CA TYR A 199 8.42 -6.59 5.17
C TYR A 199 8.49 -7.66 6.25
N ASN A 200 8.96 -8.85 5.88
CA ASN A 200 8.94 -9.96 6.82
C ASN A 200 10.12 -9.83 7.80
N ILE A 201 9.80 -9.38 9.02
CA ILE A 201 10.75 -9.21 10.11
C ILE A 201 11.47 -10.50 10.49
N THR A 202 10.85 -11.65 10.25
CA THR A 202 11.43 -12.97 10.55
C THR A 202 12.41 -13.43 9.47
N THR A 203 12.32 -12.87 8.26
CA THR A 203 13.20 -13.16 7.13
C THR A 203 14.09 -11.96 6.81
N LYS A 204 14.51 -11.18 7.80
CA LYS A 204 15.51 -10.12 7.54
C LYS A 204 16.83 -10.77 7.08
N PRO A 205 17.50 -10.22 6.06
CA PRO A 205 18.85 -10.65 5.72
C PRO A 205 19.75 -10.59 6.94
N ARG A 206 20.60 -11.61 7.14
CA ARG A 206 21.65 -11.54 8.16
C ARG A 206 22.70 -10.54 7.68
N PHE A 207 22.60 -9.32 8.18
CA PHE A 207 23.56 -8.26 7.87
C PHE A 207 24.93 -8.57 8.44
N GLN A 208 25.93 -8.77 7.58
CA GLN A 208 27.31 -9.01 7.99
C GLN A 208 27.97 -7.73 8.50
N PHE A 209 27.53 -6.57 8.00
CA PHE A 209 27.99 -5.28 8.44
C PHE A 209 26.80 -4.37 8.71
N LYS A 210 26.90 -3.59 9.80
CA LYS A 210 25.92 -2.58 10.18
C LYS A 210 26.65 -1.25 10.37
N PHE A 211 26.14 -0.21 9.75
CA PHE A 211 26.70 1.13 9.77
C PHE A 211 25.65 2.09 10.29
N ASN A 212 26.07 3.02 11.14
CA ASN A 212 25.17 4.04 11.65
C ASN A 212 24.92 5.12 10.59
N ASP A 213 25.95 5.47 9.81
CA ASP A 213 25.91 6.53 8.81
C ASP A 213 26.67 6.13 7.53
N VAL A 214 26.55 6.97 6.50
CA VAL A 214 27.21 6.79 5.19
C VAL A 214 28.73 6.82 5.31
N ARG A 215 29.29 7.64 6.20
CA ARG A 215 30.74 7.76 6.38
C ARG A 215 31.34 6.45 6.91
N ALA A 216 30.71 5.85 7.92
CA ALA A 216 31.13 4.56 8.47
C ALA A 216 31.05 3.45 7.40
N LEU A 217 30.00 3.49 6.58
CA LEU A 217 29.85 2.62 5.41
C LEU A 217 31.03 2.82 4.44
N GLU A 218 31.28 4.02 3.94
CA GLU A 218 32.31 4.29 2.93
C GLU A 218 33.73 3.99 3.43
N ALA A 219 34.01 4.22 4.72
CA ALA A 219 35.30 3.91 5.32
C ALA A 219 35.60 2.39 5.38
N GLN A 220 34.57 1.54 5.37
CA GLN A 220 34.69 0.10 5.64
C GLN A 220 34.11 -0.79 4.54
N VAL A 221 33.43 -0.23 3.53
CA VAL A 221 32.74 -1.02 2.49
C VAL A 221 33.70 -1.90 1.69
N GLN A 222 34.97 -1.50 1.56
CA GLN A 222 36.01 -2.30 0.91
C GLN A 222 36.38 -3.59 1.68
N LEU A 223 36.00 -3.69 2.96
CA LEU A 223 36.17 -4.89 3.78
C LEU A 223 35.02 -5.89 3.58
N ALA A 224 33.95 -5.49 2.90
CA ALA A 224 32.80 -6.35 2.64
C ALA A 224 33.18 -7.45 1.64
N ARG A 225 32.82 -8.69 1.98
CA ARG A 225 32.98 -9.83 1.07
C ARG A 225 31.98 -9.74 -0.08
N PRO A 226 32.24 -10.39 -1.23
CA PRO A 226 31.24 -10.56 -2.27
C PRO A 226 29.91 -11.07 -1.70
N SER A 227 28.80 -10.50 -2.15
CA SER A 227 27.43 -10.81 -1.74
C SER A 227 27.10 -10.53 -0.27
N ALA A 228 27.95 -9.79 0.46
CA ALA A 228 27.63 -9.36 1.82
C ALA A 228 26.40 -8.43 1.82
N ALA A 229 25.46 -8.69 2.72
CA ALA A 229 24.38 -7.80 3.09
C ALA A 229 24.88 -6.76 4.08
N LEU A 230 24.85 -5.49 3.67
CA LEU A 230 25.26 -4.33 4.44
C LEU A 230 24.00 -3.61 4.89
N PHE A 231 23.92 -3.19 6.14
CA PHE A 231 22.82 -2.37 6.63
C PHE A 231 23.34 -1.00 7.04
N CYS A 232 22.72 0.07 6.54
CA CYS A 232 23.02 1.43 6.96
C CYS A 232 21.77 2.08 7.54
N HIS A 233 21.86 2.56 8.78
CA HIS A 233 20.72 3.11 9.50
C HIS A 233 20.29 4.48 8.94
N ALA A 234 21.24 5.37 8.67
CA ALA A 234 20.98 6.71 8.15
C ALA A 234 21.76 6.98 6.85
N VAL A 235 21.02 7.02 5.73
CA VAL A 235 21.56 7.30 4.38
C VAL A 235 21.17 8.68 3.84
N ASN A 236 20.40 9.44 4.60
CA ASN A 236 19.79 10.70 4.19
C ASN A 236 20.35 11.90 4.96
N GLU A 237 21.10 11.66 6.03
CA GLU A 237 21.70 12.69 6.89
C GLU A 237 23.02 13.22 6.34
N TRP A 238 23.67 12.51 5.41
CA TRP A 238 24.97 12.93 4.85
C TRP A 238 24.88 14.20 4.01
N THR A 239 23.71 14.52 3.46
CA THR A 239 23.50 15.76 2.71
C THR A 239 23.26 16.97 3.60
N TRP A 240 22.95 16.79 4.89
CA TRP A 240 22.46 17.85 5.79
C TRP A 240 23.56 18.65 6.50
N PRO A 241 23.82 19.93 6.19
CA PRO A 241 24.95 20.76 6.67
C PRO A 241 25.25 20.68 8.18
N GLN A 242 24.23 20.52 9.01
CA GLN A 242 24.34 20.44 10.48
C GLN A 242 24.99 19.15 11.02
N PHE A 243 24.99 18.07 10.25
CA PHE A 243 25.67 16.82 10.61
C PHE A 243 27.11 16.75 10.03
N HIS A 244 27.61 17.83 9.41
CA HIS A 244 28.92 17.88 8.71
C HIS A 244 30.12 18.22 9.60
N GLN A 245 30.01 18.17 10.93
CA GLN A 245 31.23 18.27 11.76
C GLN A 245 32.07 16.99 11.54
N GLY A 246 32.94 17.04 10.52
CA GLY A 246 33.83 15.95 10.13
C GLY A 246 33.50 15.21 8.82
N TYR A 247 32.55 15.69 8.01
CA TYR A 247 32.36 15.15 6.64
C TYR A 247 33.31 15.87 5.68
N ASP A 248 34.04 15.11 4.88
CA ASP A 248 34.92 15.70 3.86
C ASP A 248 34.06 16.27 2.73
N ARG A 249 33.99 17.61 2.65
CA ARG A 249 33.32 18.33 1.57
C ARG A 249 34.04 18.20 0.23
N SER A 250 35.17 17.48 0.18
CA SER A 250 35.93 17.29 -1.05
C SER A 250 35.19 16.47 -2.10
N VAL A 251 34.24 15.60 -1.72
CA VAL A 251 33.48 14.78 -2.66
C VAL A 251 32.23 15.54 -3.11
N PRO A 252 32.14 15.97 -4.38
CA PRO A 252 30.96 16.64 -4.90
C PRO A 252 29.75 15.70 -4.85
N THR A 253 28.57 16.21 -4.46
CA THR A 253 27.32 15.43 -4.48
C THR A 253 26.99 14.89 -5.89
N SER A 254 27.48 15.55 -6.96
CA SER A 254 27.38 15.08 -8.34
C SER A 254 28.06 13.73 -8.59
N ASP A 255 29.08 13.35 -7.83
CA ASP A 255 29.76 12.06 -7.97
C ASP A 255 28.84 10.88 -7.60
N TYR A 256 27.81 11.12 -6.78
CA TYR A 256 26.82 10.12 -6.39
C TYR A 256 25.71 9.96 -7.43
N PHE A 257 25.39 11.02 -8.18
CA PHE A 257 24.26 11.07 -9.11
C PHE A 257 24.73 11.30 -10.56
N PRO A 258 25.36 10.31 -11.22
CA PRO A 258 25.72 10.45 -12.63
C PRO A 258 24.47 10.58 -13.50
N GLY A 259 24.60 11.25 -14.66
CA GLY A 259 23.48 11.54 -15.56
C GLY A 259 22.63 10.32 -15.91
N TRP A 260 23.26 9.19 -16.24
CA TRP A 260 22.53 7.96 -16.59
C TRP A 260 21.68 7.43 -15.43
N LEU A 261 22.13 7.56 -14.18
CA LEU A 261 21.39 7.08 -13.01
C LEU A 261 20.13 7.92 -12.80
N ARG A 262 20.28 9.25 -12.97
CA ARG A 262 19.19 10.21 -12.89
C ARG A 262 18.14 9.94 -13.98
N ASP A 263 18.58 9.64 -15.20
CA ASP A 263 17.69 9.25 -16.30
C ASP A 263 16.96 7.93 -15.99
N GLN A 264 17.64 6.92 -15.42
CA GLN A 264 16.98 5.68 -15.00
C GLN A 264 15.94 5.91 -13.89
N MET A 265 16.25 6.77 -12.91
CA MET A 265 15.31 7.14 -11.84
C MET A 265 14.08 7.88 -12.38
N ARG A 266 14.22 8.66 -13.46
CA ARG A 266 13.12 9.43 -14.07
C ARG A 266 12.30 8.62 -15.07
N LYS A 267 12.83 7.52 -15.61
CA LYS A 267 12.28 6.76 -16.75
C LYS A 267 10.77 6.52 -16.70
N HIS A 268 10.20 6.16 -15.54
CA HIS A 268 8.76 5.89 -15.44
C HIS A 268 7.92 7.17 -15.30
N LEU A 269 8.47 8.24 -14.70
CA LEU A 269 7.83 9.56 -14.66
C LEU A 269 7.79 10.21 -16.05
N ASP A 270 8.76 9.90 -16.91
CA ASP A 270 8.79 10.39 -18.29
C ASP A 270 7.61 9.89 -19.14
N LEU A 271 6.95 8.80 -18.73
CA LEU A 271 5.77 8.24 -19.39
C LEU A 271 4.49 9.02 -19.06
N GLN A 272 4.51 9.89 -18.06
CA GLN A 272 3.33 10.61 -17.60
C GLN A 272 3.08 11.87 -18.45
N PRO A 273 1.81 12.28 -18.61
CA PRO A 273 1.50 13.50 -19.36
C PRO A 273 2.00 14.75 -18.62
N LEU A 274 2.38 15.76 -19.41
CA LEU A 274 2.74 17.09 -18.93
C LEU A 274 1.62 18.08 -19.29
N VAL A 275 1.46 19.12 -18.46
CA VAL A 275 0.49 20.21 -18.67
C VAL A 275 1.16 21.52 -19.14
N PHE A 276 2.44 21.45 -19.54
CA PHE A 276 3.16 22.60 -20.08
C PHE A 276 2.61 23.00 -21.46
N ALA A 277 2.58 24.30 -21.71
CA ALA A 277 2.29 24.89 -23.01
C ALA A 277 3.33 24.43 -24.03
N SER A 278 2.84 23.95 -25.18
CA SER A 278 3.71 23.49 -26.27
C SER A 278 4.57 24.64 -26.79
N GLY A 279 5.86 24.37 -26.98
CA GLY A 279 6.80 25.36 -27.53
C GLY A 279 7.14 26.50 -26.58
N LYS A 280 6.99 26.32 -25.25
CA LYS A 280 7.49 27.25 -24.24
C LYS A 280 8.53 26.59 -23.33
N ILE A 281 9.36 27.39 -22.68
CA ILE A 281 10.27 26.97 -21.61
C ILE A 281 9.44 26.83 -20.34
N SER A 282 9.36 25.61 -19.85
CA SER A 282 8.64 25.27 -18.63
C SER A 282 9.43 25.70 -17.38
N VAL A 283 8.82 26.53 -16.54
CA VAL A 283 9.38 26.95 -15.26
C VAL A 283 8.47 26.48 -14.13
N VAL A 284 8.96 25.53 -13.33
CA VAL A 284 8.20 24.96 -12.21
C VAL A 284 8.73 25.49 -10.89
N MET A 285 7.83 25.91 -10.00
CA MET A 285 8.13 26.32 -8.64
C MET A 285 7.43 25.40 -7.65
N HIS A 286 8.16 24.87 -6.67
CA HIS A 286 7.56 24.20 -5.51
C HIS A 286 7.56 25.14 -4.30
N LEU A 287 6.41 25.25 -3.63
CA LEU A 287 6.24 26.03 -2.41
C LEU A 287 5.79 25.09 -1.29
N ARG A 288 6.65 24.88 -0.28
CA ARG A 288 6.30 24.11 0.91
C ARG A 288 5.40 24.93 1.84
N ARG A 289 4.10 24.67 1.77
CA ARG A 289 3.06 25.36 2.57
C ARG A 289 2.18 24.40 3.38
N ALA A 290 2.02 23.16 2.90
CA ALA A 290 1.13 22.15 3.47
C ALA A 290 1.31 21.91 4.97
N ASP A 291 2.56 21.78 5.41
CA ASP A 291 2.91 21.35 6.75
C ASP A 291 3.50 22.48 7.60
N LEU A 292 3.45 23.72 7.10
CA LEU A 292 4.12 24.86 7.70
C LEU A 292 3.15 25.99 8.01
N GLU A 293 3.28 26.54 9.21
CA GLU A 293 2.66 27.82 9.56
C GLU A 293 3.26 28.96 8.73
N ARG A 294 2.50 30.07 8.60
CA ARG A 294 2.97 31.27 7.89
C ARG A 294 4.25 31.87 8.47
N SER A 295 4.43 31.73 9.78
CA SER A 295 5.61 32.20 10.53
C SER A 295 6.77 31.22 10.54
N ASP A 296 6.62 30.00 10.00
CA ASP A 296 7.68 29.01 10.00
C ASP A 296 8.84 29.48 9.11
N THR A 297 10.07 29.43 9.64
CA THR A 297 11.26 29.89 8.91
C THR A 297 11.60 29.00 7.71
N ARG A 298 11.07 27.77 7.66
CA ARG A 298 11.16 26.86 6.51
C ARG A 298 10.22 27.30 5.37
N ALA A 299 9.16 28.04 5.69
CA ALA A 299 8.21 28.59 4.72
C ALA A 299 8.87 29.78 4.01
N THR A 300 9.67 29.48 2.99
CA THR A 300 10.43 30.48 2.22
C THR A 300 9.51 31.62 1.74
N PRO A 301 9.80 32.91 2.03
CA PRO A 301 8.88 34.02 1.75
C PRO A 301 8.56 34.19 0.26
N ASP A 302 7.35 34.63 -0.10
CA ASP A 302 6.96 34.77 -1.52
C ASP A 302 7.85 35.75 -2.29
N VAL A 303 8.36 36.79 -1.61
CA VAL A 303 9.30 37.78 -2.20
C VAL A 303 10.54 37.11 -2.80
N TYR A 304 10.99 35.98 -2.25
CA TYR A 304 12.07 35.18 -2.81
C TYR A 304 11.69 34.60 -4.18
N TYR A 305 10.53 33.94 -4.26
CA TYR A 305 10.07 33.32 -5.49
C TYR A 305 9.71 34.36 -6.57
N TYR A 306 9.09 35.48 -6.17
CA TYR A 306 8.83 36.60 -7.07
C TYR A 306 10.13 37.17 -7.65
N GLY A 307 11.14 37.40 -6.81
CA GLY A 307 12.45 37.88 -7.25
C GLY A 307 13.10 36.94 -8.27
N LEU A 308 13.09 35.63 -8.02
CA LEU A 308 13.61 34.63 -8.95
C LEU A 308 12.87 34.62 -10.29
N ALA A 309 11.54 34.68 -10.26
CA ALA A 309 10.73 34.70 -11.47
C ALA A 309 11.06 35.92 -12.34
N GLU A 310 11.21 37.10 -11.72
CA GLU A 310 11.54 38.34 -12.44
C GLU A 310 12.98 38.33 -12.97
N GLU A 311 13.96 37.72 -12.27
CA GLU A 311 15.31 37.56 -12.83
C GLU A 311 15.31 36.59 -14.03
N ILE A 312 14.53 35.50 -14.01
CA ILE A 312 14.39 34.58 -15.16
C ILE A 312 13.74 35.30 -16.36
N LYS A 313 12.69 36.10 -16.13
CA LYS A 313 12.04 36.92 -17.18
C LYS A 313 12.96 37.97 -17.81
N LYS A 314 14.06 38.37 -17.14
CA LYS A 314 15.07 39.25 -17.73
C LYS A 314 16.05 38.50 -18.63
N LEU A 315 16.19 37.19 -18.45
CA LEU A 315 17.11 36.34 -19.21
C LEU A 315 16.46 35.70 -20.44
N LEU A 316 15.13 35.63 -20.48
CA LEU A 316 14.35 35.00 -21.55
C LEU A 316 13.13 35.87 -21.91
N PRO A 317 12.69 35.89 -23.18
CA PRO A 317 11.46 36.58 -23.58
C PRO A 317 10.26 36.08 -22.77
N PRO A 318 9.45 36.96 -22.14
CA PRO A 318 8.31 36.54 -21.32
C PRO A 318 7.29 35.66 -22.04
N GLU A 319 7.09 35.88 -23.34
CA GLU A 319 6.19 35.10 -24.20
C GLU A 319 6.63 33.63 -24.37
N ASP A 320 7.93 33.36 -24.24
CA ASP A 320 8.53 32.02 -24.35
C ASP A 320 8.46 31.24 -23.03
N LEU A 321 8.02 31.85 -21.94
CA LEU A 321 7.99 31.24 -20.60
C LEU A 321 6.60 30.69 -20.27
N ASP A 322 6.57 29.56 -19.56
CA ASP A 322 5.37 28.97 -18.99
C ASP A 322 5.60 28.62 -17.52
N PHE A 323 5.06 29.45 -16.62
CA PHE A 323 5.28 29.34 -15.18
C PHE A 323 4.18 28.50 -14.52
N HIS A 324 4.60 27.48 -13.77
CA HIS A 324 3.73 26.61 -12.98
C HIS A 324 4.17 26.62 -11.52
N VAL A 325 3.26 26.97 -10.62
CA VAL A 325 3.48 27.00 -9.17
C VAL A 325 2.73 25.83 -8.55
N TRP A 326 3.43 24.98 -7.82
CA TRP A 326 2.87 23.82 -7.13
C TRP A 326 2.99 24.01 -5.62
N SER A 327 1.88 23.87 -4.93
CA SER A 327 1.83 23.95 -3.47
C SER A 327 0.63 23.18 -2.92
N SER A 328 0.52 23.18 -1.60
CA SER A 328 -0.58 22.56 -0.89
C SER A 328 -1.15 23.48 0.18
N PRO A 329 -2.44 23.88 0.08
CA PRO A 329 -3.15 24.62 1.10
C PRO A 329 -3.73 23.63 2.11
N LYS A 330 -2.89 22.93 2.88
CA LYS A 330 -3.43 21.85 3.73
C LYS A 330 -4.30 22.44 4.86
N ASN A 331 -5.52 21.91 4.98
CA ASN A 331 -6.44 22.16 6.07
C ASN A 331 -6.58 20.86 6.86
N ILE A 332 -5.65 20.56 7.77
CA ILE A 332 -5.80 19.40 8.66
C ILE A 332 -6.84 19.78 9.71
N PRO A 333 -8.06 19.19 9.69
CA PRO A 333 -9.17 19.65 10.55
C PRO A 333 -8.87 19.55 12.05
N ALA A 334 -7.89 18.73 12.42
CA ALA A 334 -7.51 18.47 13.80
C ALA A 334 -6.80 19.64 14.50
N PHE A 335 -6.36 20.65 13.75
CA PHE A 335 -5.65 21.78 14.34
C PHE A 335 -6.15 23.11 13.78
N ASP A 336 -6.68 23.98 14.65
CA ASP A 336 -7.24 25.30 14.32
C ASP A 336 -6.14 26.35 14.02
N TYR A 337 -5.14 25.99 13.21
CA TYR A 337 -4.02 26.87 12.86
C TYR A 337 -4.32 27.72 11.61
N HIS A 338 -3.66 28.88 11.52
CA HIS A 338 -3.72 29.82 10.39
C HIS A 338 -3.04 29.26 9.12
N PHE A 339 -3.62 28.22 8.52
CA PHE A 339 -3.11 27.59 7.31
C PHE A 339 -3.19 28.50 6.07
N TRP A 340 -2.47 28.08 5.04
CA TRP A 340 -2.46 28.70 3.72
C TRP A 340 -3.75 28.36 2.98
N LYS A 341 -4.32 29.36 2.31
CA LYS A 341 -5.53 29.28 1.51
C LYS A 341 -5.19 29.56 0.06
N SER A 342 -6.13 29.27 -0.85
CA SER A 342 -5.94 29.52 -2.27
C SER A 342 -5.63 30.99 -2.57
N GLU A 343 -6.24 31.92 -1.83
CA GLU A 343 -6.05 33.37 -2.00
C GLU A 343 -4.62 33.82 -1.64
N ASP A 344 -3.92 33.09 -0.77
CA ASP A 344 -2.52 33.40 -0.44
C ASP A 344 -1.59 33.21 -1.66
N PHE A 345 -2.06 32.52 -2.71
CA PHE A 345 -1.32 32.32 -3.95
C PHE A 345 -1.72 33.29 -5.06
N ASP A 346 -2.62 34.25 -4.81
CA ASP A 346 -3.07 35.21 -5.83
C ASP A 346 -1.95 36.10 -6.34
N GLY A 347 -0.93 36.37 -5.52
CA GLY A 347 0.26 37.10 -5.97
C GLY A 347 1.00 36.39 -7.12
N TYR A 348 0.94 35.06 -7.20
CA TYR A 348 1.49 34.30 -8.32
C TYR A 348 0.59 34.38 -9.55
N ARG A 349 -0.74 34.25 -9.37
CA ARG A 349 -1.73 34.37 -10.46
C ARG A 349 -1.68 35.76 -11.11
N GLN A 350 -1.61 36.82 -10.31
CA GLN A 350 -1.48 38.21 -10.76
C GLN A 350 -0.20 38.46 -11.58
N ARG A 351 0.83 37.63 -11.42
CA ARG A 351 2.08 37.68 -12.18
C ARG A 351 2.08 36.79 -13.43
N GLY A 352 0.91 36.26 -13.81
CA GLY A 352 0.70 35.44 -14.99
C GLY A 352 1.17 33.99 -14.83
N MET A 353 1.27 33.48 -13.59
CA MET A 353 1.68 32.10 -13.32
C MET A 353 0.47 31.19 -13.11
N THR A 354 0.55 29.96 -13.60
CA THR A 354 -0.46 28.93 -13.38
C THR A 354 -0.23 28.28 -12.02
N VAL A 355 -1.21 28.36 -11.12
CA VAL A 355 -1.11 27.78 -9.76
C VAL A 355 -1.85 26.44 -9.70
N HIS A 356 -1.18 25.41 -9.20
CA HIS A 356 -1.66 24.06 -8.96
C HIS A 356 -1.64 23.81 -7.45
N LEU A 357 -2.83 23.61 -6.86
CA LEU A 357 -3.03 23.32 -5.44
C LEU A 357 -3.70 21.95 -5.32
N ASP A 358 -3.19 21.08 -4.44
CA ASP A 358 -3.85 19.83 -4.08
C ASP A 358 -4.95 20.11 -3.04
N GLU A 359 -6.21 20.14 -3.49
CA GLU A 359 -7.34 20.42 -2.59
C GLU A 359 -7.74 19.18 -1.76
N LYS A 360 -7.17 18.00 -2.07
CA LYS A 360 -7.51 16.73 -1.43
C LYS A 360 -6.30 16.13 -0.72
N ILE A 361 -6.47 15.80 0.56
CA ILE A 361 -5.40 15.37 1.47
C ILE A 361 -4.84 13.98 1.12
N ASP A 362 -5.58 13.15 0.38
CA ASP A 362 -5.24 11.72 0.19
C ASP A 362 -4.96 11.34 -1.27
N ASP A 363 -4.69 12.31 -2.15
CA ASP A 363 -4.52 12.04 -3.58
C ASP A 363 -3.04 11.80 -3.96
N ASN A 364 -2.67 10.52 -4.08
CA ASN A 364 -1.35 10.14 -4.61
C ASN A 364 -1.11 10.71 -6.02
N ASP A 365 -2.16 10.92 -6.82
CA ASP A 365 -2.04 11.36 -8.21
C ASP A 365 -1.59 12.83 -8.28
N ASP A 366 -2.09 13.70 -7.39
CA ASP A 366 -1.70 15.11 -7.36
C ASP A 366 -0.22 15.28 -6.98
N MET A 367 0.25 14.51 -5.99
CA MET A 367 1.67 14.48 -5.63
C MET A 367 2.53 13.98 -6.81
N LEU A 368 2.17 12.84 -7.40
CA LEU A 368 2.94 12.26 -8.50
C LEU A 368 2.96 13.20 -9.70
N LYS A 369 1.85 13.86 -9.99
CA LYS A 369 1.76 14.89 -11.02
C LYS A 369 2.74 16.03 -10.72
N ALA A 370 2.80 16.53 -9.49
CA ALA A 370 3.79 17.55 -9.12
C ALA A 370 5.23 17.10 -9.42
N TRP A 371 5.62 15.88 -9.02
CA TRP A 371 6.96 15.34 -9.29
C TRP A 371 7.26 15.10 -10.77
N VAL A 372 6.28 14.65 -11.56
CA VAL A 372 6.41 14.51 -13.02
C VAL A 372 6.78 15.85 -13.64
N HIS A 373 6.09 16.93 -13.25
CA HIS A 373 6.37 18.26 -13.79
C HIS A 373 7.71 18.80 -13.29
N MET A 374 7.99 18.69 -11.99
CA MET A 374 9.25 19.18 -11.40
C MET A 374 10.49 18.47 -11.95
N SER A 375 10.42 17.15 -12.17
CA SER A 375 11.55 16.35 -12.67
C SER A 375 11.86 16.57 -14.15
N ARG A 376 10.91 17.12 -14.91
CA ARG A 376 10.98 17.33 -16.37
C ARG A 376 10.97 18.79 -16.78
N ALA A 377 10.80 19.71 -15.85
CA ALA A 377 10.85 21.15 -16.12
C ALA A 377 12.20 21.55 -16.73
N ASP A 378 12.18 22.53 -17.63
CA ASP A 378 13.41 23.15 -18.15
C ASP A 378 14.12 23.91 -17.03
N ILE A 379 13.36 24.62 -16.19
CA ILE A 379 13.84 25.31 -14.99
C ILE A 379 12.98 24.88 -13.80
N PHE A 380 13.60 24.33 -12.76
CA PHE A 380 12.94 23.95 -11.51
C PHE A 380 13.46 24.78 -10.34
N ILE A 381 12.58 25.56 -9.71
CA ILE A 381 12.83 26.29 -8.47
C ILE A 381 12.24 25.50 -7.31
N MET A 382 13.10 24.99 -6.43
CA MET A 382 12.64 24.16 -5.33
C MET A 382 12.41 24.96 -4.03
N SER A 383 11.69 24.33 -3.10
CA SER A 383 11.53 24.80 -1.73
C SER A 383 12.52 24.13 -0.78
N GLN A 384 12.55 24.59 0.47
CA GLN A 384 13.16 23.87 1.59
C GLN A 384 12.30 22.66 1.99
N SER A 385 12.27 21.61 1.15
CA SER A 385 11.51 20.38 1.37
C SER A 385 12.20 19.16 0.78
N SER A 386 12.21 18.05 1.53
CA SER A 386 12.58 16.73 1.00
C SER A 386 11.68 16.32 -0.17
N PHE A 387 10.42 16.78 -0.17
CA PHE A 387 9.49 16.61 -1.29
C PHE A 387 10.05 17.13 -2.61
N SER A 388 10.66 18.33 -2.62
CA SER A 388 11.23 18.89 -3.85
C SER A 388 12.62 18.35 -4.17
N MET A 389 13.32 17.74 -3.21
CA MET A 389 14.62 17.12 -3.46
C MET A 389 14.51 15.90 -4.36
N VAL A 390 13.45 15.10 -4.21
CA VAL A 390 13.16 13.92 -5.05
C VAL A 390 13.20 14.27 -6.55
N PRO A 391 12.32 15.14 -7.09
CA PRO A 391 12.34 15.47 -8.50
C PRO A 391 13.58 16.28 -8.90
N ALA A 392 14.22 17.00 -7.96
CA ALA A 392 15.47 17.71 -8.26
C ALA A 392 16.61 16.76 -8.60
N TYR A 393 16.75 15.65 -7.87
CA TYR A 393 17.74 14.61 -8.20
C TYR A 393 17.51 14.03 -9.60
N MET A 394 16.27 14.02 -10.10
CA MET A 394 15.93 13.53 -11.44
C MET A 394 16.02 14.61 -12.55
N ASN A 395 15.96 15.90 -12.20
CA ASN A 395 15.95 16.99 -13.17
C ASN A 395 17.36 17.36 -13.66
N THR A 396 17.75 16.88 -14.84
CA THR A 396 19.06 17.09 -15.44
C THR A 396 19.28 18.49 -16.05
N ASN A 397 18.26 19.36 -16.07
CA ASN A 397 18.29 20.68 -16.72
C ASN A 397 18.84 21.78 -15.79
N CYS A 398 18.00 22.78 -15.46
CA CYS A 398 18.33 23.88 -14.57
C CYS A 398 17.55 23.73 -13.25
N VAL A 399 18.27 23.59 -12.13
CA VAL A 399 17.68 23.49 -10.80
C VAL A 399 18.20 24.63 -9.92
N ILE A 400 17.30 25.34 -9.25
CA ILE A 400 17.60 26.47 -8.34
C ILE A 400 17.22 26.07 -6.92
N PHE A 401 18.21 26.01 -6.02
CA PHE A 401 18.11 25.46 -4.66
C PHE A 401 18.18 26.57 -3.58
N PRO A 402 17.29 26.60 -2.55
CA PRO A 402 17.26 27.64 -1.52
C PRO A 402 18.29 27.49 -0.38
N SER A 403 19.33 26.66 -0.56
CA SER A 403 20.60 26.65 0.19
C SER A 403 20.63 26.15 1.65
N ASN A 404 19.56 25.59 2.21
CA ASN A 404 19.46 25.37 3.67
C ASN A 404 19.35 23.92 4.16
N ILE A 405 19.03 22.97 3.28
CA ILE A 405 18.75 21.59 3.71
C ILE A 405 19.87 20.64 3.29
N ASP A 406 20.26 20.68 2.01
CA ASP A 406 21.20 19.72 1.42
C ASP A 406 22.34 20.43 0.67
N SER A 407 23.42 19.71 0.37
CA SER A 407 24.43 20.19 -0.58
C SER A 407 23.88 20.12 -2.02
N PRO A 408 24.00 21.20 -2.83
CA PRO A 408 23.55 21.18 -4.21
C PRO A 408 24.44 20.28 -5.08
N LEU A 409 23.88 19.70 -6.15
CA LEU A 409 24.71 19.13 -7.22
C LEU A 409 25.49 20.26 -7.92
N GLU A 410 26.66 19.96 -8.48
CA GLU A 410 27.58 20.95 -9.06
C GLU A 410 26.93 21.87 -10.11
N ASN A 411 25.92 21.39 -10.84
CA ASN A 411 25.23 22.15 -11.87
C ASN A 411 23.97 22.92 -11.37
N TRP A 412 23.65 22.84 -10.08
CA TRP A 412 22.54 23.56 -9.46
C TRP A 412 22.96 24.97 -9.04
N VAL A 413 22.01 25.90 -9.08
CA VAL A 413 22.23 27.29 -8.67
C VAL A 413 21.80 27.46 -7.22
N ASN A 414 22.67 27.97 -6.35
CA ASN A 414 22.29 28.39 -5.01
C ASN A 414 21.49 29.71 -5.10
N GLY A 415 20.19 29.61 -4.84
CA GLY A 415 19.24 30.72 -4.95
C GLY A 415 19.16 31.64 -3.74
N LYS A 416 19.71 31.29 -2.57
CA LYS A 416 19.61 32.12 -1.34
C LYS A 416 20.59 33.29 -1.36
N GLU A 417 21.76 33.08 -1.94
CA GLU A 417 22.83 34.08 -1.99
C GLU A 417 22.72 34.96 -3.25
N GLN A 418 21.53 35.49 -3.54
CA GLN A 418 21.31 36.31 -4.75
C GLN A 418 22.23 37.54 -4.84
N GLN A 419 22.78 37.97 -3.70
CA GLN A 419 23.68 39.11 -3.58
C GLN A 419 25.15 38.79 -3.91
N ARG A 420 25.55 37.51 -4.05
CA ARG A 420 26.95 37.19 -4.39
C ARG A 420 27.22 37.54 -5.85
N SER A 421 28.41 38.04 -6.13
CA SER A 421 28.79 38.53 -7.47
C SER A 421 28.69 37.47 -8.56
N SER A 422 28.86 36.20 -8.23
CA SER A 422 28.77 35.09 -9.19
C SER A 422 27.34 34.63 -9.50
N TYR A 423 26.35 34.99 -8.68
CA TYR A 423 24.98 34.44 -8.77
C TYR A 423 24.33 34.65 -10.13
N ARG A 424 24.36 35.89 -10.65
CA ARG A 424 23.75 36.20 -11.95
C ARG A 424 24.39 35.43 -13.09
N THR A 425 25.71 35.28 -13.07
CA THR A 425 26.44 34.50 -14.07
C THR A 425 26.08 33.01 -14.01
N GLU A 426 25.94 32.45 -12.81
CA GLU A 426 25.54 31.06 -12.62
C GLU A 426 24.08 30.82 -13.04
N LEU A 427 23.17 31.72 -12.68
CA LEU A 427 21.77 31.68 -13.11
C LEU A 427 21.66 31.75 -14.63
N ALA A 428 22.35 32.70 -15.27
CA ALA A 428 22.37 32.83 -16.73
C ALA A 428 22.86 31.55 -17.41
N LYS A 429 23.96 30.94 -16.92
CA LYS A 429 24.44 29.65 -17.44
C LYS A 429 23.42 28.52 -17.25
N CYS A 430 22.72 28.48 -16.12
CA CYS A 430 21.69 27.49 -15.85
C CYS A 430 20.52 27.62 -16.83
N VAL A 431 20.03 28.84 -17.03
CA VAL A 431 18.95 29.17 -17.96
C VAL A 431 19.35 28.90 -19.41
N GLU A 432 20.59 29.21 -19.79
CA GLU A 432 21.13 28.91 -21.12
C GLU A 432 21.14 27.40 -21.41
N ARG A 433 21.54 26.56 -20.44
CA ARG A 433 21.48 25.09 -20.59
C ARG A 433 20.05 24.61 -20.81
N ALA A 434 19.10 25.13 -20.04
CA ALA A 434 17.68 24.80 -20.17
C ALA A 434 17.16 25.15 -21.59
N ASN A 435 17.49 26.36 -22.08
CA ASN A 435 17.11 26.79 -23.41
C ASN A 435 17.77 25.94 -24.52
N LYS A 436 19.07 25.61 -24.37
CA LYS A 436 19.80 24.80 -25.34
C LYS A 436 19.23 23.38 -25.47
N HIS A 437 18.82 22.77 -24.35
CA HIS A 437 18.18 21.46 -24.36
C HIS A 437 16.95 21.46 -25.27
N ARG A 438 16.11 22.50 -25.16
CA ARG A 438 14.95 22.71 -26.02
C ARG A 438 15.31 22.96 -27.50
N THR A 439 16.21 23.90 -27.78
CA THR A 439 16.51 24.30 -29.18
C THR A 439 17.31 23.26 -29.95
N SER A 440 18.07 22.41 -29.25
CA SER A 440 18.92 21.41 -29.90
C SER A 440 18.16 20.36 -30.69
N GLY A 441 16.82 20.30 -30.57
CA GLY A 441 16.02 19.29 -31.27
C GLY A 441 16.38 17.86 -30.87
N VAL A 442 17.30 17.69 -29.91
CA VAL A 442 17.49 16.47 -29.12
C VAL A 442 16.32 16.42 -28.16
N THR A 443 15.11 16.37 -28.72
CA THR A 443 14.08 15.57 -28.10
C THR A 443 14.73 14.19 -27.98
N GLY A 444 15.15 13.83 -26.78
CA GLY A 444 15.13 12.45 -26.31
C GLY A 444 13.70 11.91 -26.31
N ALA A 445 12.95 12.18 -27.38
CA ALA A 445 11.88 11.34 -27.85
C ALA A 445 12.57 10.01 -28.13
N ALA A 446 12.54 9.13 -27.11
CA ALA A 446 12.14 7.78 -27.38
C ALA A 446 11.10 7.85 -28.50
N THR A 447 11.43 7.28 -29.65
CA THR A 447 10.58 7.18 -30.84
C THR A 447 9.35 6.34 -30.52
N GLY A 448 8.49 6.85 -29.64
CA GLY A 448 7.10 6.51 -29.53
C GLY A 448 6.39 7.36 -30.57
N THR A 449 6.02 6.71 -31.66
CA THR A 449 5.10 7.19 -32.68
C THR A 449 4.05 8.15 -32.10
N SER A 450 4.01 9.35 -32.68
CA SER A 450 2.94 10.32 -32.52
C SER A 450 1.58 9.65 -32.77
N LEU A 451 0.90 9.27 -31.69
CA LEU A 451 -0.53 9.01 -31.64
C LEU A 451 -1.17 10.13 -30.83
N VAL A 452 -1.18 11.34 -31.41
CA VAL A 452 -2.13 12.38 -31.01
C VAL A 452 -3.39 12.17 -31.85
N SER A 453 -4.21 11.22 -31.41
CA SER A 453 -5.64 11.23 -31.66
C SER A 453 -6.31 11.62 -30.36
N GLN A 454 -7.29 12.53 -30.44
CA GLN A 454 -8.13 12.99 -29.35
C GLN A 454 -8.42 11.87 -28.35
N GLN A 455 -8.09 12.10 -27.07
CA GLN A 455 -8.34 11.15 -26.00
C GLN A 455 -9.85 11.01 -25.79
N ASP A 456 -10.42 9.98 -26.39
CA ASP A 456 -11.71 9.42 -26.03
C ASP A 456 -11.63 8.85 -24.60
N PRO A 457 -12.49 9.27 -23.65
CA PRO A 457 -12.45 8.89 -22.23
C PRO A 457 -13.02 7.49 -21.92
N SER A 458 -13.18 6.59 -22.90
CA SER A 458 -13.65 5.23 -22.61
C SER A 458 -12.61 4.39 -21.86
N ALA A 459 -12.85 4.05 -20.59
CA ALA A 459 -12.26 2.84 -20.00
C ALA A 459 -12.71 1.61 -20.81
N CYS A 460 -11.86 0.59 -20.86
CA CYS A 460 -11.83 -0.48 -21.86
C CYS A 460 -11.42 -0.01 -23.27
N LYS A 461 -10.17 0.43 -23.41
CA LYS A 461 -9.54 0.64 -24.71
C LYS A 461 -8.99 -0.68 -25.27
N LEU A 462 -9.43 -1.03 -26.48
CA LEU A 462 -8.57 -1.70 -27.46
C LEU A 462 -7.41 -0.75 -27.77
N GLN A 463 -6.18 -1.12 -27.42
CA GLN A 463 -5.01 -0.36 -27.88
C GLN A 463 -4.83 -0.63 -29.38
N ALA A 464 -5.24 0.31 -30.23
CA ALA A 464 -4.87 0.33 -31.63
C ALA A 464 -3.36 0.60 -31.76
N GLY A 465 -2.55 -0.47 -31.80
CA GLY A 465 -1.09 -0.34 -32.00
C GLY A 465 -0.26 -1.48 -31.42
N LEU A 466 -0.83 -2.29 -30.53
CA LEU A 466 -0.31 -3.60 -30.16
C LEU A 466 -1.42 -4.61 -30.46
N ASP A 467 -1.06 -5.79 -30.97
CA ASP A 467 -1.97 -6.90 -31.25
C ASP A 467 -2.71 -7.35 -29.95
N THR A 468 -3.74 -6.58 -29.57
CA THR A 468 -4.46 -6.63 -28.28
C THR A 468 -5.90 -7.08 -28.48
N SER A 469 -6.06 -8.22 -29.16
CA SER A 469 -7.26 -9.04 -29.07
C SER A 469 -7.52 -9.61 -27.64
N GLN A 470 -6.83 -9.13 -26.59
CA GLN A 470 -6.81 -9.71 -25.24
C GLN A 470 -7.05 -8.70 -24.10
N GLY A 471 -7.93 -7.71 -24.27
CA GLY A 471 -8.57 -7.10 -23.08
C GLY A 471 -9.39 -8.16 -22.31
N PRO A 472 -9.74 -7.96 -21.03
CA PRO A 472 -10.59 -8.91 -20.30
C PRO A 472 -11.86 -9.15 -21.12
N GLN A 473 -12.15 -10.41 -21.46
CA GLN A 473 -13.27 -10.76 -22.34
C GLN A 473 -14.61 -10.25 -21.80
N VAL A 474 -14.71 -10.09 -20.47
CA VAL A 474 -15.88 -9.53 -19.77
C VAL A 474 -16.19 -8.07 -20.13
N CYS A 475 -15.25 -7.33 -20.70
CA CYS A 475 -15.44 -5.95 -21.14
C CYS A 475 -16.02 -5.85 -22.57
N ASN A 476 -15.88 -6.90 -23.38
CA ASN A 476 -16.29 -6.93 -24.79
C ASN A 476 -17.17 -8.17 -25.05
N MET A 477 -18.29 -8.27 -24.31
CA MET A 477 -19.21 -9.41 -24.42
C MET A 477 -20.10 -9.34 -25.67
N ARG A 478 -20.17 -8.18 -26.33
CA ARG A 478 -21.00 -7.89 -27.50
C ARG A 478 -20.17 -7.19 -28.57
N ASP A 479 -20.85 -6.76 -29.63
CA ASP A 479 -20.26 -5.89 -30.64
C ASP A 479 -19.60 -4.67 -29.97
N PRO A 480 -18.40 -4.22 -30.40
CA PRO A 480 -17.71 -3.08 -29.80
C PRO A 480 -18.53 -1.78 -29.79
N THR A 481 -19.53 -1.66 -30.66
CA THR A 481 -20.48 -0.54 -30.72
C THR A 481 -21.70 -0.71 -29.82
N ALA A 482 -21.88 -1.83 -29.12
CA ALA A 482 -22.97 -1.94 -28.15
C ALA A 482 -22.81 -0.89 -27.02
N PRO A 483 -23.92 -0.40 -26.43
CA PRO A 483 -23.84 0.54 -25.31
C PRO A 483 -22.98 -0.01 -24.17
N LYS A 484 -22.30 0.88 -23.45
CA LYS A 484 -21.37 0.54 -22.37
C LYS A 484 -21.97 0.93 -21.02
N LEU A 485 -22.08 -0.03 -20.10
CA LEU A 485 -22.55 0.20 -18.75
C LEU A 485 -21.39 0.53 -17.80
N TYR A 486 -21.47 1.71 -17.19
CA TYR A 486 -20.62 2.15 -16.11
C TYR A 486 -21.41 2.18 -14.81
N ILE A 487 -20.78 1.83 -13.70
CA ILE A 487 -21.43 1.88 -12.38
C ILE A 487 -20.60 2.70 -11.42
N LEU A 488 -21.24 3.19 -10.36
CA LEU A 488 -20.52 3.80 -9.26
C LEU A 488 -19.75 2.73 -8.50
N GLU A 489 -18.48 2.99 -8.22
CA GLU A 489 -17.74 2.15 -7.29
C GLU A 489 -18.28 2.31 -5.87
N HIS A 490 -18.61 1.18 -5.23
CA HIS A 490 -18.93 1.17 -3.81
C HIS A 490 -17.68 1.40 -2.94
N THR A 491 -17.85 1.99 -1.77
CA THR A 491 -16.73 2.39 -0.91
C THR A 491 -16.47 1.44 0.26
N ASP A 492 -17.27 0.39 0.40
CA ASP A 492 -17.19 -0.52 1.53
C ASP A 492 -16.27 -1.72 1.24
N GLY A 493 -16.41 -2.80 2.01
CA GLY A 493 -15.52 -3.96 1.96
C GLY A 493 -15.38 -4.61 0.59
N ALA A 494 -14.26 -5.32 0.38
CA ALA A 494 -13.89 -5.96 -0.89
C ALA A 494 -15.01 -6.87 -1.45
N GLY A 495 -15.75 -7.54 -0.56
CA GLY A 495 -16.89 -8.37 -0.92
C GLY A 495 -17.99 -7.63 -1.65
N HIS A 496 -18.42 -6.47 -1.16
CA HIS A 496 -19.51 -5.73 -1.79
C HIS A 496 -19.03 -5.02 -3.05
N ARG A 497 -17.84 -4.41 -3.03
CA ARG A 497 -17.22 -3.84 -4.25
C ARG A 497 -17.14 -4.85 -5.38
N MET A 498 -16.65 -6.06 -5.12
CA MET A 498 -16.55 -7.10 -6.14
C MET A 498 -17.91 -7.66 -6.53
N LYS A 499 -18.85 -7.82 -5.59
CA LYS A 499 -20.24 -8.19 -5.89
C LYS A 499 -20.84 -7.22 -6.91
N SER A 500 -20.75 -5.91 -6.68
CA SER A 500 -21.30 -4.90 -7.60
C SER A 500 -20.66 -4.95 -8.99
N ILE A 501 -19.36 -5.25 -9.09
CA ILE A 501 -18.68 -5.47 -10.39
C ILE A 501 -19.29 -6.67 -11.12
N LEU A 502 -19.40 -7.83 -10.46
CA LEU A 502 -19.91 -9.05 -11.08
C LEU A 502 -21.37 -8.88 -11.52
N GLU A 503 -22.17 -8.18 -10.71
CA GLU A 503 -23.57 -7.88 -11.01
C GLU A 503 -23.70 -6.92 -12.20
N ALA A 504 -22.83 -5.91 -12.31
CA ALA A 504 -22.82 -5.03 -13.47
C ALA A 504 -22.41 -5.76 -14.76
N ILE A 505 -21.45 -6.69 -14.68
CA ILE A 505 -21.06 -7.55 -15.81
C ILE A 505 -22.26 -8.41 -16.24
N ALA A 506 -22.93 -9.07 -15.28
CA ALA A 506 -24.09 -9.90 -15.55
C ALA A 506 -25.28 -9.11 -16.13
N LEU A 507 -25.57 -7.94 -15.56
CA LEU A 507 -26.60 -7.02 -16.05
C LEU A 507 -26.29 -6.55 -17.48
N SER A 508 -25.02 -6.23 -17.76
CA SER A 508 -24.56 -5.85 -19.10
C SER A 508 -24.77 -6.99 -20.09
N TRP A 509 -24.36 -8.20 -19.74
CA TRP A 509 -24.54 -9.39 -20.58
C TRP A 509 -26.00 -9.61 -20.96
N ARG A 510 -26.88 -9.64 -19.96
CA ARG A 510 -28.32 -9.89 -20.12
C ARG A 510 -28.96 -8.88 -21.07
N ASN A 511 -28.59 -7.62 -20.91
CA ASN A 511 -29.17 -6.48 -21.62
C ASN A 511 -28.43 -6.15 -22.92
N LYS A 512 -27.56 -7.04 -23.40
CA LYS A 512 -26.78 -6.86 -24.64
C LYS A 512 -25.93 -5.57 -24.65
N LEU A 513 -25.41 -5.20 -23.49
CA LEU A 513 -24.46 -4.13 -23.29
C LEU A 513 -23.04 -4.71 -23.12
N ASN A 514 -22.04 -3.85 -23.31
CA ASN A 514 -20.68 -4.11 -22.83
C ASN A 514 -20.52 -3.54 -21.41
N PHE A 515 -19.70 -4.17 -20.58
CA PHE A 515 -19.30 -3.56 -19.31
C PHE A 515 -18.22 -2.52 -19.57
N GLY A 516 -18.53 -1.26 -19.29
CA GLY A 516 -17.64 -0.11 -19.53
C GLY A 516 -16.62 0.12 -18.42
N GLY A 517 -16.94 -0.28 -17.19
CA GLY A 517 -16.08 -0.12 -16.03
C GLY A 517 -16.77 0.52 -14.83
N LEU A 518 -15.95 1.09 -13.96
CA LEU A 518 -16.29 1.68 -12.68
C LEU A 518 -15.97 3.16 -12.72
N ILE A 519 -16.91 3.98 -12.29
CA ILE A 519 -16.68 5.37 -11.97
C ILE A 519 -16.20 5.38 -10.52
N GLY A 520 -14.87 5.43 -10.37
CA GLY A 520 -14.20 5.16 -9.10
C GLY A 520 -14.20 6.35 -8.15
N GLN A 521 -14.19 6.05 -6.86
CA GLN A 521 -13.67 6.98 -5.85
C GLN A 521 -12.15 6.78 -5.74
N LEU A 522 -11.41 7.82 -5.35
CA LEU A 522 -9.93 7.82 -5.40
C LEU A 522 -9.27 6.83 -4.42
N GLN A 523 -10.03 6.08 -3.61
CA GLN A 523 -9.50 5.21 -2.56
C GLN A 523 -9.29 3.76 -3.04
N PRO A 524 -8.02 3.33 -3.29
CA PRO A 524 -7.74 1.96 -3.69
C PRO A 524 -7.89 0.95 -2.54
N LEU A 525 -7.91 1.43 -1.29
CA LEU A 525 -8.07 0.58 -0.10
C LEU A 525 -9.56 0.42 0.25
N THR A 526 -9.92 -0.72 0.79
CA THR A 526 -11.22 -0.90 1.47
C THR A 526 -11.13 -0.40 2.91
N ASP A 527 -12.26 -0.32 3.60
CA ASP A 527 -12.35 -0.18 5.07
C ASP A 527 -11.52 -1.24 5.83
N GLN A 528 -11.37 -2.42 5.24
CA GLN A 528 -10.52 -3.52 5.71
C GLN A 528 -9.06 -3.45 5.23
N HIS A 529 -8.60 -2.32 4.70
CA HIS A 529 -7.24 -2.09 4.19
C HIS A 529 -6.78 -3.02 3.06
N ILE A 530 -7.71 -3.68 2.38
CA ILE A 530 -7.45 -4.51 1.20
C ILE A 530 -7.18 -3.61 0.00
N ASN A 531 -6.09 -3.83 -0.73
CA ASN A 531 -5.83 -3.15 -1.99
C ASN A 531 -6.74 -3.74 -3.07
N PHE A 532 -7.89 -3.11 -3.26
CA PHE A 532 -8.94 -3.66 -4.10
C PHE A 532 -8.56 -3.71 -5.58
N ARG A 533 -7.62 -2.87 -6.04
CA ARG A 533 -7.10 -2.96 -7.40
C ARG A 533 -6.36 -4.28 -7.64
N MET A 534 -5.56 -4.74 -6.68
CA MET A 534 -4.89 -6.05 -6.76
C MET A 534 -5.91 -7.20 -6.81
N VAL A 535 -7.01 -7.05 -6.09
CA VAL A 535 -8.11 -8.03 -6.09
C VAL A 535 -8.78 -8.11 -7.47
N VAL A 536 -9.04 -6.96 -8.10
CA VAL A 536 -9.57 -6.89 -9.47
C VAL A 536 -8.59 -7.54 -10.47
N ASP A 537 -7.29 -7.24 -10.36
CA ASP A 537 -6.27 -7.85 -11.23
C ASP A 537 -6.17 -9.37 -11.03
N ALA A 538 -6.29 -9.85 -9.79
CA ALA A 538 -6.24 -11.29 -9.51
C ALA A 538 -7.41 -12.07 -10.13
N ILE A 539 -8.60 -11.46 -10.22
CA ILE A 539 -9.80 -12.10 -10.77
C ILE A 539 -9.86 -11.96 -12.30
N PHE A 540 -9.59 -10.77 -12.83
CA PHE A 540 -9.83 -10.46 -14.25
C PHE A 540 -8.54 -10.44 -15.09
N GLY A 541 -7.40 -10.65 -14.46
CA GLY A 541 -6.09 -10.71 -15.10
C GLY A 541 -5.25 -9.45 -14.87
N PRO A 542 -3.94 -9.50 -15.18
CA PRO A 542 -3.04 -8.36 -15.02
C PRO A 542 -3.58 -7.09 -15.69
N ASP A 543 -3.42 -5.96 -15.00
CA ASP A 543 -3.88 -4.64 -15.45
C ASP A 543 -5.41 -4.48 -15.63
N ALA A 544 -6.25 -5.43 -15.20
CA ALA A 544 -7.70 -5.30 -15.27
C ALA A 544 -8.20 -4.07 -14.50
N SER A 545 -7.63 -3.78 -13.34
CA SER A 545 -7.93 -2.59 -12.53
C SER A 545 -7.73 -1.30 -13.33
N ARG A 546 -6.62 -1.15 -14.06
CA ARG A 546 -6.39 0.02 -14.93
C ARG A 546 -7.47 0.19 -16.00
N ASN A 547 -8.05 -0.91 -16.45
CA ASN A 547 -9.10 -0.91 -17.48
C ASN A 547 -10.50 -0.77 -16.90
N PHE A 548 -10.71 -1.10 -15.63
CA PHE A 548 -12.00 -1.04 -14.97
C PHE A 548 -12.23 0.35 -14.38
N PHE A 549 -11.25 0.95 -13.71
CA PHE A 549 -11.47 2.20 -12.98
C PHE A 549 -11.24 3.45 -13.84
N ILE A 550 -12.26 4.31 -13.96
CA ILE A 550 -12.14 5.68 -14.46
C ILE A 550 -11.96 6.62 -13.27
N HIS A 551 -10.77 7.19 -13.13
CA HIS A 551 -10.45 8.16 -12.06
C HIS A 551 -10.53 9.62 -12.50
N ASN A 552 -10.47 9.87 -13.81
CA ASN A 552 -10.42 11.23 -14.34
C ASN A 552 -11.62 11.50 -15.26
N ILE A 553 -12.72 11.93 -14.65
CA ILE A 553 -13.92 12.36 -15.39
C ILE A 553 -13.84 13.84 -15.76
N SER A 554 -12.68 14.52 -15.66
CA SER A 554 -12.60 15.96 -15.90
C SER A 554 -13.00 16.35 -17.34
N SER A 555 -12.82 15.45 -18.31
CA SER A 555 -13.37 15.56 -19.67
C SER A 555 -14.71 14.81 -19.81
N LYS A 556 -15.65 15.01 -18.87
CA LYS A 556 -16.89 14.21 -18.71
C LYS A 556 -17.46 13.73 -20.03
N PRO A 557 -17.31 12.44 -20.38
CA PRO A 557 -18.15 11.91 -21.44
C PRO A 557 -19.61 12.07 -20.99
N THR A 558 -20.49 12.36 -21.94
CA THR A 558 -21.91 12.53 -21.64
C THR A 558 -22.50 11.15 -21.41
N PHE A 559 -22.85 10.86 -20.15
CA PHE A 559 -23.55 9.63 -19.79
C PHE A 559 -25.06 9.82 -19.91
N ILE A 560 -25.76 8.78 -20.34
CA ILE A 560 -27.17 8.61 -20.00
C ILE A 560 -27.22 8.01 -18.61
N GLU A 561 -27.68 8.80 -17.64
CA GLU A 561 -27.81 8.33 -16.27
C GLU A 561 -29.12 7.56 -16.06
N VAL A 562 -29.02 6.46 -15.34
CA VAL A 562 -30.15 5.68 -14.85
C VAL A 562 -29.93 5.40 -13.35
N PRO A 563 -30.93 5.61 -12.49
CA PRO A 563 -30.79 5.47 -11.04
C PRO A 563 -30.68 4.00 -10.60
N SER A 564 -31.22 3.05 -11.37
CA SER A 564 -31.20 1.63 -10.99
C SER A 564 -31.17 0.67 -12.17
N ALA A 565 -30.84 -0.60 -11.87
CA ALA A 565 -30.90 -1.71 -12.82
C ALA A 565 -32.28 -1.82 -13.49
N ARG A 566 -33.37 -1.65 -12.74
CA ARG A 566 -34.73 -1.72 -13.31
C ARG A 566 -34.98 -0.65 -14.36
N GLU A 567 -34.53 0.58 -14.12
CA GLU A 567 -34.68 1.66 -15.10
C GLU A 567 -33.77 1.46 -16.31
N LEU A 568 -32.55 0.94 -16.09
CA LEU A 568 -31.66 0.54 -17.16
C LEU A 568 -32.35 -0.44 -18.12
N GLU A 569 -32.97 -1.50 -17.59
CA GLU A 569 -33.66 -2.51 -18.39
C GLU A 569 -34.87 -1.95 -19.13
N ALA A 570 -35.64 -1.07 -18.48
CA ALA A 570 -36.77 -0.39 -19.12
C ALA A 570 -36.33 0.50 -20.30
N LYS A 571 -35.13 1.08 -20.23
CA LYS A 571 -34.59 2.01 -21.23
C LYS A 571 -33.63 1.37 -22.22
N VAL A 572 -33.21 0.11 -22.04
CA VAL A 572 -32.12 -0.48 -22.82
C VAL A 572 -32.36 -0.44 -24.33
N SER A 573 -33.62 -0.61 -24.76
CA SER A 573 -34.01 -0.57 -26.17
C SER A 573 -33.92 0.82 -26.80
N SER A 574 -33.81 1.88 -26.00
CA SER A 574 -33.67 3.26 -26.46
C SER A 574 -32.21 3.70 -26.67
N PHE A 575 -31.25 2.93 -26.14
CA PHE A 575 -29.83 3.28 -26.22
C PHE A 575 -29.30 3.06 -27.64
N GLN A 576 -28.65 4.08 -28.18
CA GLN A 576 -28.00 3.99 -29.49
C GLN A 576 -26.64 3.26 -29.37
N PRO A 577 -26.12 2.66 -30.45
CA PRO A 577 -24.76 2.15 -30.46
C PRO A 577 -23.75 3.20 -29.98
N GLY A 578 -22.81 2.81 -29.12
CA GLY A 578 -21.78 3.65 -28.53
C GLY A 578 -22.23 4.47 -27.32
N THR A 579 -23.51 4.42 -26.94
CA THR A 579 -24.03 5.12 -25.76
C THR A 579 -23.27 4.70 -24.50
N LEU A 580 -22.80 5.67 -23.72
CA LEU A 580 -22.28 5.42 -22.38
C LEU A 580 -23.42 5.59 -21.37
N VAL A 581 -23.70 4.54 -20.63
CA VAL A 581 -24.78 4.50 -19.64
C VAL A 581 -24.15 4.47 -18.27
N TYR A 582 -24.59 5.33 -17.36
CA TYR A 582 -24.17 5.33 -15.97
C TYR A 582 -25.31 4.88 -15.08
N CYS A 583 -25.16 3.72 -14.42
CA CYS A 583 -26.13 3.18 -13.49
C CYS A 583 -25.67 3.40 -12.05
N HIS A 584 -26.44 4.15 -11.27
CA HIS A 584 -26.07 4.53 -9.90
C HIS A 584 -26.04 3.32 -8.97
N ALA A 585 -27.02 2.41 -9.12
CA ALA A 585 -27.14 1.20 -8.31
C ALA A 585 -27.43 -0.02 -9.18
N VAL A 586 -26.55 -1.02 -9.16
CA VAL A 586 -26.79 -2.29 -9.86
C VAL A 586 -27.32 -3.38 -8.97
N ASN A 587 -27.15 -3.30 -7.65
CA ASN A 587 -27.54 -4.30 -6.65
C ASN A 587 -29.06 -4.60 -6.60
N GLU A 588 -29.89 -3.92 -7.40
CA GLU A 588 -31.34 -4.11 -7.49
C GLU A 588 -31.79 -5.16 -8.52
N TRP A 589 -30.88 -5.69 -9.35
CA TRP A 589 -31.24 -6.61 -10.45
C TRP A 589 -31.98 -7.87 -9.97
N GLY A 590 -31.71 -8.32 -8.73
CA GLY A 590 -32.33 -9.51 -8.14
C GLY A 590 -33.72 -9.31 -7.50
N TYR A 591 -34.27 -8.08 -7.49
CA TYR A 591 -35.60 -7.82 -6.89
C TYR A 591 -36.75 -8.36 -7.74
N ASP A 592 -36.60 -8.36 -9.07
CA ASP A 592 -37.60 -8.98 -9.94
C ASP A 592 -37.46 -10.50 -9.91
N ARG A 593 -38.12 -11.12 -8.93
CA ARG A 593 -38.16 -12.58 -8.76
C ARG A 593 -38.86 -13.31 -9.91
N SER A 594 -39.46 -12.60 -10.87
CA SER A 594 -40.02 -13.21 -12.06
C SER A 594 -38.96 -13.58 -13.10
N VAL A 595 -37.78 -12.95 -13.05
CA VAL A 595 -36.65 -13.27 -13.93
C VAL A 595 -35.75 -14.29 -13.23
N PRO A 596 -35.51 -15.47 -13.84
CA PRO A 596 -34.58 -16.45 -13.30
C PRO A 596 -33.17 -15.85 -13.18
N THR A 597 -32.54 -15.96 -12.01
CA THR A 597 -31.20 -15.43 -11.74
C THR A 597 -30.15 -15.96 -12.74
N SER A 598 -30.32 -17.18 -13.26
CA SER A 598 -29.43 -17.76 -14.30
C SER A 598 -29.42 -17.01 -15.62
N ASP A 599 -30.46 -16.22 -15.93
CA ASP A 599 -30.50 -15.40 -17.14
C ASP A 599 -29.43 -14.29 -17.10
N TYR A 600 -29.03 -13.87 -15.89
CA TYR A 600 -27.95 -12.91 -15.67
C TYR A 600 -26.58 -13.59 -15.60
N PHE A 601 -26.50 -14.77 -14.98
CA PHE A 601 -25.26 -15.51 -14.76
C PHE A 601 -25.23 -16.86 -15.50
N PRO A 602 -25.13 -16.88 -16.84
CA PRO A 602 -25.00 -18.14 -17.57
C PRO A 602 -23.67 -18.83 -17.24
N GLY A 603 -23.64 -20.16 -17.33
CA GLY A 603 -22.47 -20.98 -16.95
C GLY A 603 -21.16 -20.50 -17.56
N TRP A 604 -21.15 -20.18 -18.86
CA TRP A 604 -19.94 -19.71 -19.55
C TRP A 604 -19.41 -18.38 -18.98
N LEU A 605 -20.30 -17.45 -18.56
CA LEU A 605 -19.87 -16.17 -18.00
C LEU A 605 -19.24 -16.38 -16.63
N ARG A 606 -19.82 -17.28 -15.84
CA ARG A 606 -19.30 -17.68 -14.53
C ARG A 606 -17.91 -18.30 -14.66
N ASP A 607 -17.71 -19.17 -15.65
CA ASP A 607 -16.40 -19.75 -15.96
C ASP A 607 -15.39 -18.69 -16.42
N GLN A 608 -15.81 -17.70 -17.21
CA GLN A 608 -14.93 -16.58 -17.60
C GLN A 608 -14.50 -15.73 -16.41
N MET A 609 -15.42 -15.41 -15.50
CA MET A 609 -15.09 -14.65 -14.27
C MET A 609 -14.17 -15.44 -13.33
N ARG A 610 -14.25 -16.77 -13.35
CA ARG A 610 -13.43 -17.66 -12.51
C ARG A 610 -12.06 -17.98 -13.09
N LYS A 611 -11.85 -17.78 -14.40
CA LYS A 611 -10.68 -18.26 -15.16
C LYS A 611 -9.32 -18.01 -14.51
N HIS A 612 -9.08 -16.82 -13.96
CA HIS A 612 -7.79 -16.52 -13.32
C HIS A 612 -7.65 -17.12 -11.92
N LEU A 613 -8.76 -17.29 -11.19
CA LEU A 613 -8.77 -18.00 -9.91
C LEU A 613 -8.51 -19.50 -10.09
N ASP A 614 -8.88 -20.08 -11.23
CA ASP A 614 -8.59 -21.47 -11.56
C ASP A 614 -7.08 -21.75 -11.70
N LEU A 615 -6.26 -20.72 -11.93
CA LEU A 615 -4.80 -20.84 -12.02
C LEU A 615 -4.12 -20.93 -10.64
N GLN A 616 -4.84 -20.60 -9.57
CA GLN A 616 -4.28 -20.56 -8.23
C GLN A 616 -4.23 -21.97 -7.63
N PRO A 617 -3.24 -22.27 -6.77
CA PRO A 617 -3.16 -23.56 -6.11
C PRO A 617 -4.32 -23.75 -5.12
N LEU A 618 -4.80 -25.00 -5.01
CA LEU A 618 -5.77 -25.43 -4.01
C LEU A 618 -5.08 -26.22 -2.90
N VAL A 619 -5.64 -26.16 -1.69
CA VAL A 619 -5.19 -26.95 -0.53
C VAL A 619 -6.05 -28.19 -0.28
N PHE A 620 -6.95 -28.53 -1.21
CA PHE A 620 -7.81 -29.71 -1.09
C PHE A 620 -7.00 -31.00 -1.24
N ALA A 621 -7.39 -32.02 -0.49
CA ALA A 621 -6.90 -33.37 -0.61
C ALA A 621 -7.30 -33.96 -1.97
N SER A 622 -6.33 -34.54 -2.67
CA SER A 622 -6.55 -35.16 -3.97
C SER A 622 -7.52 -36.35 -3.86
N GLY A 623 -8.42 -36.46 -4.84
CA GLY A 623 -9.40 -37.55 -4.93
C GLY A 623 -10.58 -37.47 -3.94
N LYS A 624 -10.69 -36.38 -3.18
CA LYS A 624 -11.81 -36.15 -2.25
C LYS A 624 -12.75 -35.07 -2.75
N ILE A 625 -14.01 -35.12 -2.31
CA ILE A 625 -15.01 -34.07 -2.48
C ILE A 625 -14.68 -32.93 -1.52
N SER A 626 -14.32 -31.79 -2.07
CA SER A 626 -14.02 -30.58 -1.32
C SER A 626 -15.31 -29.89 -0.85
N VAL A 627 -15.43 -29.68 0.46
CA VAL A 627 -16.52 -28.92 1.07
C VAL A 627 -15.95 -27.68 1.72
N VAL A 628 -16.33 -26.51 1.23
CA VAL A 628 -15.89 -25.23 1.79
C VAL A 628 -17.05 -24.54 2.47
N MET A 629 -16.81 -24.04 3.67
CA MET A 629 -17.77 -23.29 4.47
C MET A 629 -17.20 -21.92 4.81
N HIS A 630 -17.94 -20.84 4.53
CA HIS A 630 -17.56 -19.50 4.96
C HIS A 630 -18.37 -19.05 6.18
N LEU A 631 -17.71 -18.43 7.16
CA LEU A 631 -18.32 -17.82 8.34
C LEU A 631 -18.02 -16.32 8.35
N ARG A 632 -19.06 -15.47 8.36
CA ARG A 632 -18.88 -14.02 8.52
C ARG A 632 -18.77 -13.68 10.00
N ARG A 633 -17.56 -13.30 10.44
CA ARG A 633 -17.22 -13.07 11.86
C ARG A 633 -16.40 -11.81 12.08
N ALA A 634 -15.49 -11.46 11.16
CA ALA A 634 -14.56 -10.33 11.32
C ALA A 634 -15.20 -8.97 11.60
N ASP A 635 -16.33 -8.67 10.97
CA ASP A 635 -16.99 -7.36 11.06
C ASP A 635 -18.24 -7.38 11.96
N LEU A 636 -18.51 -8.50 12.65
CA LEU A 636 -19.75 -8.72 13.39
C LEU A 636 -19.50 -9.05 14.85
N GLU A 637 -20.27 -8.42 15.73
CA GLU A 637 -20.42 -8.89 17.10
C GLU A 637 -21.07 -10.27 17.15
N ARG A 638 -20.84 -11.00 18.25
CA ARG A 638 -21.44 -12.34 18.48
C ARG A 638 -22.96 -12.32 18.47
N SER A 639 -23.55 -11.21 18.90
CA SER A 639 -24.99 -10.93 18.96
C SER A 639 -25.58 -10.40 17.65
N ASP A 640 -24.75 -10.07 16.64
CA ASP A 640 -25.26 -9.52 15.38
C ASP A 640 -26.15 -10.56 14.68
N THR A 641 -27.34 -10.15 14.25
CA THR A 641 -28.31 -11.04 13.57
C THR A 641 -27.77 -11.66 12.27
N ARG A 642 -26.77 -11.04 11.64
CA ARG A 642 -26.06 -11.55 10.46
C ARG A 642 -25.00 -12.59 10.81
N ALA A 643 -24.60 -12.68 12.09
CA ALA A 643 -23.69 -13.68 12.60
C ALA A 643 -24.43 -15.02 12.77
N THR A 644 -24.77 -15.69 11.67
CA THR A 644 -25.50 -16.97 11.66
C THR A 644 -24.93 -17.95 12.71
N PRO A 645 -25.75 -18.54 13.61
CA PRO A 645 -25.26 -19.39 14.69
C PRO A 645 -24.51 -20.63 14.22
N ASP A 646 -23.49 -21.09 14.96
CA ASP A 646 -22.71 -22.26 14.57
C ASP A 646 -23.54 -23.55 14.44
N ALA A 647 -24.60 -23.68 15.24
CA ALA A 647 -25.53 -24.82 15.16
C ALA A 647 -26.14 -25.01 13.76
N TYR A 648 -26.36 -23.93 13.02
CA TYR A 648 -26.80 -23.98 11.63
C TYR A 648 -25.76 -24.68 10.74
N TYR A 649 -24.50 -24.26 10.86
CA TYR A 649 -23.40 -24.79 10.06
C TYR A 649 -23.06 -26.24 10.43
N TYR A 650 -23.09 -26.57 11.73
CA TYR A 650 -22.93 -27.95 12.19
C TYR A 650 -24.01 -28.87 11.61
N GLY A 651 -25.28 -28.44 11.63
CA GLY A 651 -26.37 -29.20 11.04
C GLY A 651 -26.17 -29.49 9.55
N LEU A 652 -25.74 -28.50 8.77
CA LEU A 652 -25.44 -28.68 7.35
C LEU A 652 -24.29 -29.66 7.10
N ALA A 653 -23.20 -29.54 7.86
CA ALA A 653 -22.06 -30.44 7.73
C ALA A 653 -22.45 -31.90 8.03
N GLU A 654 -23.25 -32.14 9.06
CA GLU A 654 -23.71 -33.48 9.41
C GLU A 654 -24.69 -34.05 8.37
N GLU A 655 -25.55 -33.25 7.75
CA GLU A 655 -26.40 -33.72 6.64
C GLU A 655 -25.57 -34.09 5.40
N ILE A 656 -24.51 -33.34 5.07
CA ILE A 656 -23.61 -33.66 3.95
C ILE A 656 -22.83 -34.97 4.24
N LYS A 657 -22.32 -35.14 5.45
CA LYS A 657 -21.65 -36.38 5.89
C LYS A 657 -22.54 -37.62 5.88
N LYS A 658 -23.88 -37.47 5.91
CA LYS A 658 -24.81 -38.59 5.74
C LYS A 658 -24.97 -39.01 4.28
N LEU A 659 -24.68 -38.11 3.34
CA LEU A 659 -24.83 -38.34 1.89
C LEU A 659 -23.53 -38.82 1.22
N LEU A 660 -22.40 -38.66 1.91
CA LEU A 660 -21.05 -38.93 1.44
C LEU A 660 -20.25 -39.71 2.49
N PRO A 661 -19.49 -40.75 2.12
CA PRO A 661 -18.58 -41.42 3.03
C PRO A 661 -17.59 -40.41 3.65
N PRO A 662 -17.35 -40.42 4.97
CA PRO A 662 -16.42 -39.49 5.62
C PRO A 662 -15.00 -39.50 5.02
N GLU A 663 -14.54 -40.65 4.54
CA GLU A 663 -13.24 -40.84 3.90
C GLU A 663 -13.12 -40.09 2.57
N ASP A 664 -14.24 -39.87 1.87
CA ASP A 664 -14.31 -39.17 0.58
C ASP A 664 -14.42 -37.65 0.74
N LEU A 665 -14.53 -37.14 1.96
CA LEU A 665 -14.74 -35.73 2.26
C LEU A 665 -13.45 -35.02 2.65
N ASP A 666 -13.28 -33.80 2.15
CA ASP A 666 -12.31 -32.82 2.66
C ASP A 666 -13.00 -31.51 3.02
N PHE A 667 -13.16 -31.28 4.32
CA PHE A 667 -14.00 -30.21 4.86
C PHE A 667 -13.15 -29.04 5.35
N HIS A 668 -13.38 -27.86 4.79
CA HIS A 668 -12.65 -26.63 5.14
C HIS A 668 -13.60 -25.53 5.58
N VAL A 669 -13.23 -24.83 6.64
CA VAL A 669 -13.95 -23.68 7.19
C VAL A 669 -13.07 -22.46 7.06
N TRP A 670 -13.58 -21.40 6.42
CA TRP A 670 -12.91 -20.13 6.23
C TRP A 670 -13.62 -19.03 7.01
N SER A 671 -12.86 -18.28 7.79
CA SER A 671 -13.36 -17.16 8.59
C SER A 671 -12.22 -16.17 8.85
N SER A 672 -12.54 -15.05 9.51
CA SER A 672 -11.53 -14.16 10.07
C SER A 672 -11.97 -13.73 11.47
N PRO A 673 -11.08 -13.82 12.48
CA PRO A 673 -11.33 -13.33 13.84
C PRO A 673 -11.09 -11.81 13.98
N LYS A 674 -10.78 -11.09 12.89
CA LYS A 674 -10.18 -9.75 12.92
C LYS A 674 -10.81 -8.79 13.94
N ASN A 675 -9.93 -8.27 14.80
CA ASN A 675 -10.15 -7.14 15.68
C ASN A 675 -9.79 -5.87 14.91
N ILE A 676 -10.78 -5.08 14.50
CA ILE A 676 -10.50 -3.72 14.01
C ILE A 676 -10.16 -2.89 15.26
N PRO A 677 -8.90 -2.47 15.48
CA PRO A 677 -8.44 -1.91 16.76
C PRO A 677 -9.20 -0.66 17.22
N ALA A 678 -9.95 -0.04 16.30
CA ALA A 678 -10.75 1.15 16.56
C ALA A 678 -11.95 0.89 17.49
N PHE A 679 -12.33 -0.36 17.74
CA PHE A 679 -13.50 -0.66 18.55
C PHE A 679 -13.22 -1.73 19.62
N ASP A 680 -13.56 -1.43 20.88
CA ASP A 680 -13.38 -2.31 22.05
C ASP A 680 -14.47 -3.39 22.13
N TYR A 681 -14.75 -4.10 21.03
CA TYR A 681 -15.79 -5.12 20.98
C TYR A 681 -15.29 -6.51 21.41
N HIS A 682 -16.21 -7.33 21.91
CA HIS A 682 -16.00 -8.77 22.19
C HIS A 682 -15.93 -9.59 20.89
N PHE A 683 -14.86 -9.42 20.13
CA PHE A 683 -14.65 -10.11 18.86
C PHE A 683 -14.49 -11.65 19.00
N TRP A 684 -14.55 -12.30 17.85
CA TRP A 684 -14.32 -13.73 17.68
C TRP A 684 -12.83 -14.05 17.83
N LYS A 685 -12.51 -15.20 18.41
CA LYS A 685 -11.17 -15.70 18.63
C LYS A 685 -11.02 -17.07 18.00
N SER A 686 -9.79 -17.57 17.90
CA SER A 686 -9.51 -18.88 17.32
C SER A 686 -10.26 -20.01 18.04
N GLU A 687 -10.41 -19.92 19.36
CA GLU A 687 -11.09 -20.91 20.21
C GLU A 687 -12.58 -21.01 19.90
N ASP A 688 -13.20 -19.93 19.42
CA ASP A 688 -14.62 -19.95 19.02
C ASP A 688 -14.86 -20.86 17.81
N PHE A 689 -13.81 -21.29 17.12
CA PHE A 689 -13.88 -22.22 15.99
C PHE A 689 -13.52 -23.67 16.36
N ASP A 690 -13.25 -23.97 17.63
CA ASP A 690 -12.88 -25.33 18.06
C ASP A 690 -13.98 -26.35 17.82
N GLY A 691 -15.24 -25.94 17.87
CA GLY A 691 -16.36 -26.82 17.55
C GLY A 691 -16.32 -27.36 16.11
N TYR A 692 -15.73 -26.62 15.16
CA TYR A 692 -15.49 -27.09 13.80
C TYR A 692 -14.31 -28.07 13.74
N ARG A 693 -13.20 -27.77 14.43
CA ARG A 693 -12.03 -28.65 14.53
C ARG A 693 -12.38 -30.01 15.14
N GLN A 694 -13.13 -30.00 16.25
CA GLN A 694 -13.62 -31.20 16.94
C GLN A 694 -14.51 -32.09 16.05
N ARG A 695 -15.13 -31.52 15.01
CA ARG A 695 -15.94 -32.23 14.02
C ARG A 695 -15.15 -32.69 12.79
N GLY A 696 -13.83 -32.66 12.86
CA GLY A 696 -12.92 -33.12 11.82
C GLY A 696 -12.79 -32.17 10.63
N MET A 697 -13.10 -30.88 10.81
CA MET A 697 -12.98 -29.87 9.75
C MET A 697 -11.68 -29.09 9.89
N THR A 698 -11.05 -28.75 8.77
CA THR A 698 -9.86 -27.90 8.72
C THR A 698 -10.27 -26.44 8.76
N VAL A 699 -9.83 -25.68 9.77
CA VAL A 699 -10.17 -24.26 9.94
C VAL A 699 -9.04 -23.37 9.43
N HIS A 700 -9.38 -22.43 8.55
CA HIS A 700 -8.51 -21.38 8.01
C HIS A 700 -8.98 -20.02 8.52
N LEU A 701 -8.12 -19.33 9.27
CA LEU A 701 -8.40 -18.01 9.85
C LEU A 701 -7.45 -16.96 9.25
N ASP A 702 -8.00 -15.87 8.73
CA ASP A 702 -7.22 -14.68 8.37
C ASP A 702 -7.00 -13.79 9.61
N GLU A 703 -5.81 -13.87 10.18
CA GLU A 703 -5.41 -13.16 11.40
C GLU A 703 -4.77 -11.77 11.13
N LYS A 704 -4.44 -11.43 9.88
CA LYS A 704 -3.62 -10.25 9.56
C LYS A 704 -4.44 -9.16 8.87
N ILE A 705 -4.49 -7.95 9.43
CA ILE A 705 -5.34 -6.84 8.95
C ILE A 705 -5.18 -6.56 7.43
N ASP A 706 -3.97 -6.66 6.88
CA ASP A 706 -3.65 -6.19 5.51
C ASP A 706 -3.31 -7.31 4.48
N ASP A 707 -3.78 -8.55 4.67
CA ASP A 707 -3.38 -9.66 3.79
C ASP A 707 -4.35 -9.88 2.61
N ASN A 708 -4.06 -9.24 1.47
CA ASN A 708 -4.77 -9.49 0.21
C ASN A 708 -4.73 -10.97 -0.21
N ASP A 709 -3.64 -11.68 0.11
CA ASP A 709 -3.42 -13.04 -0.35
C ASP A 709 -4.34 -14.01 0.40
N ASP A 710 -4.55 -13.82 1.70
CA ASP A 710 -5.47 -14.64 2.50
C ASP A 710 -6.92 -14.48 2.03
N MET A 711 -7.32 -13.26 1.70
CA MET A 711 -8.65 -12.97 1.16
C MET A 711 -8.86 -13.64 -0.21
N LEU A 712 -7.91 -13.48 -1.14
CA LEU A 712 -7.98 -14.09 -2.46
C LEU A 712 -7.96 -15.62 -2.38
N LYS A 713 -7.13 -16.18 -1.48
CA LYS A 713 -7.08 -17.61 -1.22
C LYS A 713 -8.45 -18.13 -0.78
N ALA A 714 -9.15 -17.44 0.12
CA ALA A 714 -10.51 -17.82 0.51
C ALA A 714 -11.45 -17.89 -0.72
N TRP A 715 -11.45 -16.88 -1.59
CA TRP A 715 -12.27 -16.88 -2.82
C TRP A 715 -11.89 -17.96 -3.83
N VAL A 716 -10.59 -18.24 -4.02
CA VAL A 716 -10.12 -19.33 -4.88
C VAL A 716 -10.72 -20.66 -4.43
N HIS A 717 -10.71 -20.95 -3.13
CA HIS A 717 -11.23 -22.21 -2.60
C HIS A 717 -12.77 -22.24 -2.66
N MET A 718 -13.45 -21.17 -2.25
CA MET A 718 -14.92 -21.10 -2.28
C MET A 718 -15.48 -21.21 -3.71
N SER A 719 -14.83 -20.57 -4.69
CA SER A 719 -15.29 -20.57 -6.09
C SER A 719 -15.09 -21.91 -6.80
N ARG A 720 -14.20 -22.77 -6.28
CA ARG A 720 -13.82 -24.05 -6.89
C ARG A 720 -14.22 -25.27 -6.07
N ALA A 721 -14.78 -25.07 -4.88
CA ALA A 721 -15.27 -26.16 -4.04
C ALA A 721 -16.36 -26.96 -4.76
N ASP A 722 -16.37 -28.28 -4.53
CA ASP A 722 -17.44 -29.15 -5.03
C ASP A 722 -18.77 -28.83 -4.33
N ILE A 723 -18.68 -28.53 -3.03
CA ILE A 723 -19.80 -28.03 -2.21
C ILE A 723 -19.35 -26.77 -1.48
N PHE A 724 -20.04 -25.64 -1.72
CA PHE A 724 -19.79 -24.38 -1.03
C PHE A 724 -20.98 -23.97 -0.15
N ILE A 725 -20.75 -23.86 1.16
CA ILE A 725 -21.69 -23.34 2.16
C ILE A 725 -21.34 -21.89 2.46
N MET A 726 -22.19 -20.96 2.05
CA MET A 726 -21.93 -19.53 2.23
C MET A 726 -22.58 -18.96 3.52
N SER A 727 -22.11 -17.79 3.94
CA SER A 727 -22.70 -17.01 5.04
C SER A 727 -23.53 -15.81 4.54
N GLN A 728 -24.13 -15.07 5.47
CA GLN A 728 -24.82 -13.81 5.19
C GLN A 728 -23.83 -12.66 4.89
N SER A 729 -23.10 -12.79 3.77
CA SER A 729 -22.03 -11.87 3.38
C SER A 729 -21.96 -11.63 1.88
N SER A 730 -21.84 -10.37 1.48
CA SER A 730 -21.42 -10.00 0.12
C SER A 730 -20.06 -10.60 -0.23
N PHE A 731 -19.19 -10.81 0.76
CA PHE A 731 -17.92 -11.55 0.58
C PHE A 731 -18.12 -12.96 0.05
N SER A 732 -19.15 -13.69 0.50
CA SER A 732 -19.45 -15.04 -0.01
C SER A 732 -20.21 -15.04 -1.31
N MET A 733 -20.97 -13.97 -1.61
CA MET A 733 -21.71 -13.88 -2.86
C MET A 733 -20.78 -13.90 -4.07
N VAL A 734 -19.61 -13.28 -3.96
CA VAL A 734 -18.57 -13.24 -5.01
C VAL A 734 -18.20 -14.65 -5.50
N PRO A 735 -17.63 -15.55 -4.67
CA PRO A 735 -17.33 -16.90 -5.11
C PRO A 735 -18.57 -17.75 -5.39
N ALA A 736 -19.72 -17.47 -4.77
CA ALA A 736 -20.96 -18.19 -5.07
C ALA A 736 -21.41 -17.98 -6.52
N TYR A 737 -21.33 -16.74 -7.04
CA TYR A 737 -21.60 -16.45 -8.44
C TYR A 737 -20.66 -17.20 -9.39
N MET A 738 -19.42 -17.46 -8.98
CA MET A 738 -18.43 -18.18 -9.81
C MET A 738 -18.51 -19.71 -9.67
N ASN A 739 -19.04 -20.24 -8.58
CA ASN A 739 -19.07 -21.67 -8.29
C ASN A 739 -20.22 -22.41 -9.01
N THR A 740 -19.91 -23.05 -10.14
CA THR A 740 -20.89 -23.78 -10.96
C THR A 740 -21.35 -25.13 -10.38
N ASN A 741 -20.87 -25.53 -9.20
CA ASN A 741 -21.14 -26.83 -8.56
C ASN A 741 -22.38 -26.79 -7.64
N CYS A 742 -22.20 -27.21 -6.38
CA CYS A 742 -23.20 -27.19 -5.34
C CYS A 742 -22.98 -26.00 -4.42
N VAL A 743 -23.93 -25.05 -4.37
CA VAL A 743 -23.89 -23.89 -3.47
C VAL A 743 -25.09 -23.94 -2.54
N ILE A 744 -24.85 -23.79 -1.23
CA ILE A 744 -25.84 -23.80 -0.16
C ILE A 744 -25.82 -22.44 0.52
N PHE A 745 -26.96 -21.72 0.49
CA PHE A 745 -27.06 -20.35 0.99
C PHE A 745 -28.02 -20.20 2.18
N PRO A 746 -27.77 -19.28 3.13
CA PRO A 746 -28.54 -19.16 4.38
C PRO A 746 -29.87 -18.39 4.25
N SER A 747 -30.37 -18.15 3.03
CA SER A 747 -31.49 -17.24 2.70
C SER A 747 -31.29 -15.79 3.21
N ASN A 748 -32.07 -14.82 2.73
CA ASN A 748 -32.12 -13.42 3.20
C ASN A 748 -31.02 -12.44 2.71
N ILE A 749 -30.31 -12.72 1.62
CA ILE A 749 -29.37 -11.74 1.03
C ILE A 749 -29.87 -11.32 -0.36
N ASP A 750 -29.71 -12.21 -1.34
CA ASP A 750 -30.07 -12.00 -2.74
C ASP A 750 -30.89 -13.20 -3.24
N SER A 751 -31.48 -13.04 -4.44
CA SER A 751 -32.15 -14.13 -5.13
C SER A 751 -31.14 -15.22 -5.52
N PRO A 752 -31.36 -16.50 -5.15
CA PRO A 752 -30.42 -17.56 -5.47
C PRO A 752 -30.43 -17.89 -6.97
N LEU A 753 -29.35 -18.49 -7.46
CA LEU A 753 -29.41 -19.24 -8.72
C LEU A 753 -30.25 -20.52 -8.53
N GLU A 754 -30.89 -20.98 -9.59
CA GLU A 754 -31.87 -22.08 -9.60
C GLU A 754 -31.24 -23.41 -9.16
N ASN A 755 -29.91 -23.54 -9.30
CA ASN A 755 -29.17 -24.71 -8.87
C ASN A 755 -28.68 -24.63 -7.41
N TRP A 756 -28.89 -23.51 -6.71
CA TRP A 756 -28.51 -23.33 -5.32
C TRP A 756 -29.55 -23.93 -4.37
N VAL A 757 -29.10 -24.36 -3.19
CA VAL A 757 -29.95 -24.95 -2.14
C VAL A 757 -30.16 -23.95 -1.01
N ASN A 758 -31.40 -23.65 -0.68
CA ASN A 758 -31.73 -22.86 0.51
C ASN A 758 -31.49 -23.71 1.78
N GLY A 759 -30.50 -23.32 2.57
CA GLY A 759 -30.06 -24.01 3.78
C GLY A 759 -30.81 -23.64 5.06
N LYS A 760 -31.57 -22.53 5.11
CA LYS A 760 -32.26 -22.07 6.35
C LYS A 760 -33.54 -22.87 6.63
N GLU A 761 -34.22 -23.32 5.59
CA GLU A 761 -35.49 -24.04 5.68
C GLU A 761 -35.29 -25.55 5.67
N GLN A 762 -34.40 -26.08 6.52
CA GLN A 762 -34.08 -27.53 6.54
C GLN A 762 -35.30 -28.43 6.81
N GLN A 763 -36.36 -27.85 7.37
CA GLN A 763 -37.62 -28.54 7.70
C GLN A 763 -38.57 -28.71 6.51
N ARG A 764 -38.37 -27.99 5.39
CA ARG A 764 -39.26 -28.14 4.22
C ARG A 764 -39.05 -29.51 3.57
N SER A 765 -40.13 -30.12 3.10
CA SER A 765 -40.12 -31.49 2.59
C SER A 765 -39.16 -31.71 1.41
N SER A 766 -38.93 -30.69 0.59
CA SER A 766 -38.04 -30.78 -0.57
C SER A 766 -36.55 -30.57 -0.26
N TYR A 767 -36.18 -30.09 0.94
CA TYR A 767 -34.79 -29.72 1.27
C TYR A 767 -33.82 -30.89 1.09
N ARG A 768 -34.12 -32.07 1.65
CA ARG A 768 -33.23 -33.24 1.55
C ARG A 768 -33.05 -33.72 0.12
N THR A 769 -34.12 -33.67 -0.68
CA THR A 769 -34.05 -34.04 -2.10
C THR A 769 -33.20 -33.04 -2.89
N GLU A 770 -33.33 -31.74 -2.62
CA GLU A 770 -32.52 -30.71 -3.27
C GLU A 770 -31.05 -30.79 -2.87
N LEU A 771 -30.76 -30.99 -1.57
CA LEU A 771 -29.41 -31.19 -1.07
C LEU A 771 -28.77 -32.44 -1.70
N ALA A 772 -29.48 -33.57 -1.74
CA ALA A 772 -28.99 -34.80 -2.37
C ALA A 772 -28.68 -34.60 -3.86
N LYS A 773 -29.55 -33.90 -4.60
CA LYS A 773 -29.29 -33.54 -6.02
C LYS A 773 -28.06 -32.64 -6.17
N CYS A 774 -27.88 -31.69 -5.25
CA CYS A 774 -26.74 -30.78 -5.23
C CYS A 774 -25.43 -31.54 -5.00
N VAL A 775 -25.40 -32.42 -4.00
CA VAL A 775 -24.27 -33.30 -3.68
C VAL A 775 -23.98 -34.29 -4.82
N GLU A 776 -25.01 -34.81 -5.49
CA GLU A 776 -24.81 -35.72 -6.62
C GLU A 776 -24.12 -35.03 -7.81
N ARG A 777 -24.46 -33.77 -8.10
CA ARG A 777 -23.73 -32.98 -9.12
C ARG A 777 -22.27 -32.77 -8.75
N ALA A 778 -21.97 -32.61 -7.46
CA ALA A 778 -20.60 -32.50 -6.96
C ALA A 778 -19.82 -33.81 -7.20
N LYS A 779 -20.42 -34.99 -6.92
CA LYS A 779 -19.81 -36.30 -7.19
C LYS A 779 -19.47 -36.52 -8.66
N GLN A 780 -20.36 -36.12 -9.55
CA GLN A 780 -20.21 -36.37 -11.00
C GLN A 780 -18.99 -35.69 -11.63
N ARG A 781 -18.34 -34.73 -10.95
CA ARG A 781 -17.08 -34.11 -11.44
C ARG A 781 -15.81 -34.87 -11.06
N LEU A 782 -15.90 -35.81 -10.10
CA LEU A 782 -14.75 -36.66 -9.72
C LEU A 782 -14.52 -37.82 -10.71
N VAL A 783 -15.55 -38.18 -11.46
CA VAL A 783 -15.52 -39.21 -12.53
C VAL A 783 -15.12 -38.54 -13.84
#